data_AF-A0A8H6TT77-F1
#
_entry.id   AF-A0A8H6TT77-F1
#
_cell.length_a   1.000
_cell.length_b   1.000
_cell.length_c   1.000
_cell.angle_alpha   90.00
_cell.angle_beta   90.00
_cell.angle_gamma   90.00
#
_symmetry.space_group_name_H-M   'P 1'
#
loop_
_entity.id
_entity.type
_entity.pdbx_description
1 polymer ?
#
loop_
_entity_poly.entity_id
_entity_poly.type
_entity_poly.pdbx_seq_one_letter_code
_entity_poly.pdbx_strand_id
1 'polypeptide(L)'
;MRVAIQGCCHGELDGIYAQIRSLEQRHNYKVDLLLVCGDFQAIRNYQDLQCMAVPDKYKELGTFNQYYTSQKTAPILTIIIGGNHEASNYMWELFHGGWVAPNMYYLGAAGSVRVNGLRVAGASGIFKSHDYSRGYYETMPYDRGTMRSIYHLREYAVRKFSRRGLKYSSRMTGRSLSLTMAISVDSCNAKASSETTFVRAGSVHHPYLICFALCSPIGGSLHICIRVSEAFVVHGEPTVPPEAVNLPPAEPVSNGNPDEISLDDLEDEVEAPPPPPPPVQQNGWTRPVALPGQTITNFLALDKCGGQRQNLEVVEILTPNDRSAGPPRLTYDPEWLAISRAFHPFLSLDQRQKPYPLEDAARSLVSEARTWISDNLKMREPSLDLDDLEVAQVQEFVMTAPGPGYEEQTGGRRMQHGMFYTRGSKDDFNRYATLTGDAGWSWDRIFPYFLKNERWVEPVDNHSTIGQYNPAFHSTTGRTLVGFPEYRYPAALRVQQTTHDLAAEFPFNVDYNSGNPLGVGWLQLTIGNGTRSSAATAYLTEDVLARHNLHVVLGANVEKIVTSNEEVGEQVHFDGVEFTYNNSTVVVKTHKEIILAAGTVGTPHILLKSGIGNATTLLALGITPIVDLPSVGQNLSDHAAVVPTWLVNATEPLPATTEDLGQNTSLFNEAFSEWNATRLGPFGAIGVTHVGFFRLSEEVLEGVADPAAGSATPHYEMKFTGGRYGPVNASSGHYFAINTGVVSPKSRGSIILDPVNPTGPATNRPRPSV
;
A
#
# COMPACT_ATOMS: atom_id res chain seq x y z
N MET A 1 -19.30 -11.17 26.56
CA MET A 1 -18.61 -10.13 25.76
C MET A 1 -19.60 -9.06 25.30
N ARG A 2 -19.29 -7.78 25.45
CA ARG A 2 -20.11 -6.66 24.94
C ARG A 2 -19.54 -6.15 23.63
N VAL A 3 -20.36 -6.17 22.59
CA VAL A 3 -19.98 -5.79 21.22
C VAL A 3 -20.73 -4.54 20.83
N ALA A 4 -20.00 -3.47 20.52
CA ALA A 4 -20.55 -2.30 19.87
C ALA A 4 -20.63 -2.54 18.36
N ILE A 5 -21.79 -2.27 17.77
CA ILE A 5 -22.04 -2.38 16.34
C ILE A 5 -22.27 -0.95 15.84
N GLN A 6 -21.48 -0.53 14.87
CA GLN A 6 -21.56 0.75 14.18
C GLN A 6 -21.93 0.51 12.72
N GLY A 7 -22.87 1.32 12.21
CA GLY A 7 -23.22 1.34 10.78
C GLY A 7 -22.08 1.90 9.93
N CYS A 8 -22.15 3.17 9.54
CA CYS A 8 -21.06 3.85 8.82
C CYS A 8 -20.23 4.74 9.78
N CYS A 9 -18.92 4.79 9.53
CA CYS A 9 -17.98 5.65 10.24
C CYS A 9 -17.82 7.02 9.57
N HIS A 10 -17.70 7.08 8.23
CA HIS A 10 -17.43 8.31 7.48
C HIS A 10 -16.27 9.17 8.05
N GLY A 11 -15.17 8.54 8.48
CA GLY A 11 -14.00 9.27 9.00
C GLY A 11 -14.13 9.83 10.43
N GLU A 12 -15.28 9.67 11.09
CA GLU A 12 -15.61 10.16 12.44
C GLU A 12 -15.23 9.19 13.58
N LEU A 13 -14.05 8.56 13.49
CA LEU A 13 -13.60 7.54 14.45
C LEU A 13 -13.54 8.06 15.89
N ASP A 14 -13.01 9.27 16.08
CA ASP A 14 -12.93 9.91 17.40
C ASP A 14 -14.33 10.07 18.03
N GLY A 15 -15.33 10.43 17.21
CA GLY A 15 -16.72 10.58 17.64
C GLY A 15 -17.34 9.26 18.11
N ILE A 16 -17.12 8.18 17.36
CA ILE A 16 -17.59 6.84 17.74
C ILE A 16 -16.97 6.39 19.06
N TYR A 17 -15.65 6.52 19.21
CA TYR A 17 -14.99 6.15 20.46
C TYR A 17 -15.43 7.01 21.65
N ALA A 18 -15.71 8.30 21.44
CA ALA A 18 -16.27 9.17 22.47
C ALA A 18 -17.70 8.75 22.87
N GLN A 19 -18.54 8.38 21.90
CA GLN A 19 -19.89 7.88 22.16
C GLN A 19 -19.87 6.57 22.96
N ILE A 20 -19.00 5.61 22.58
CA ILE A 20 -18.82 4.37 23.33
C ILE A 20 -18.37 4.67 24.76
N ARG A 21 -17.38 5.56 24.94
CA ARG A 21 -16.91 5.96 26.28
C ARG A 21 -18.03 6.58 27.13
N SER A 22 -18.89 7.40 26.53
CA SER A 22 -20.05 7.95 27.23
C SER A 22 -21.04 6.87 27.67
N LEU A 23 -21.27 5.86 26.83
CA LEU A 23 -22.14 4.73 27.16
C LEU A 23 -21.55 3.86 28.28
N GLU A 24 -20.25 3.56 28.22
CA GLU A 24 -19.52 2.84 29.27
C GLU A 24 -19.66 3.54 30.63
N GLN A 25 -19.48 4.88 30.66
CA GLN A 25 -19.61 5.69 31.87
C GLN A 25 -21.05 5.72 32.40
N ARG A 26 -22.03 5.91 31.51
CA ARG A 26 -23.45 6.05 31.89
C ARG A 26 -24.02 4.74 32.44
N HIS A 27 -23.65 3.62 31.85
CA HIS A 27 -24.24 2.31 32.15
C HIS A 27 -23.31 1.40 32.97
N ASN A 28 -22.13 1.90 33.34
CA ASN A 28 -21.12 1.21 34.15
C ASN A 28 -20.73 -0.17 33.57
N TYR A 29 -20.37 -0.18 32.28
CA TYR A 29 -19.86 -1.36 31.60
C TYR A 29 -18.62 -1.05 30.74
N LYS A 30 -17.97 -2.09 30.23
CA LYS A 30 -16.92 -1.99 29.21
C LYS A 30 -17.34 -2.68 27.91
N VAL A 31 -17.03 -2.05 26.79
CA VAL A 31 -17.17 -2.63 25.45
C VAL A 31 -15.88 -3.33 25.07
N ASP A 32 -15.99 -4.59 24.68
CA ASP A 32 -14.84 -5.44 24.38
C ASP A 32 -14.44 -5.35 22.89
N LEU A 33 -15.41 -5.14 22.00
CA LEU A 33 -15.23 -5.20 20.55
C LEU A 33 -16.09 -4.14 19.85
N LEU A 34 -15.53 -3.44 18.87
CA LEU A 34 -16.26 -2.58 17.94
C LEU A 34 -16.31 -3.24 16.55
N LEU A 35 -17.50 -3.41 15.99
CA LEU A 35 -17.72 -3.82 14.61
C LEU A 35 -18.18 -2.62 13.79
N VAL A 36 -17.45 -2.30 12.72
CA VAL A 36 -17.86 -1.28 11.73
C VAL A 36 -18.32 -1.99 10.46
N CYS A 37 -19.64 -1.94 10.21
CA CYS A 37 -20.29 -2.76 9.19
C CYS A 37 -20.45 -2.06 7.83
N GLY A 38 -20.27 -0.75 7.75
CA GLY A 38 -20.39 0.06 6.54
C GLY A 38 -19.11 0.84 6.22
N ASP A 39 -19.28 2.01 5.59
CA ASP A 39 -18.17 2.87 5.13
C ASP A 39 -17.28 3.30 6.32
N PHE A 40 -16.07 2.77 6.37
CA PHE A 40 -15.06 3.09 7.37
C PHE A 40 -14.23 4.32 6.96
N GLN A 41 -13.85 4.39 5.68
CA GLN A 41 -12.99 5.41 5.07
C GLN A 41 -11.55 5.36 5.61
N ALA A 42 -10.84 4.25 5.37
CA ALA A 42 -9.43 4.08 5.76
C ALA A 42 -8.47 4.91 4.87
N ILE A 43 -8.51 6.23 4.98
CA ILE A 43 -7.74 7.15 4.12
C ILE A 43 -6.40 7.47 4.80
N ARG A 44 -5.29 7.01 4.22
CA ARG A 44 -3.94 7.20 4.79
C ARG A 44 -3.39 8.59 4.49
N ASN A 45 -3.64 9.10 3.28
CA ASN A 45 -3.11 10.36 2.75
C ASN A 45 -4.01 10.92 1.64
N TYR A 46 -3.64 12.07 1.08
CA TYR A 46 -4.42 12.73 0.02
C TYR A 46 -4.48 11.94 -1.31
N GLN A 47 -3.55 11.01 -1.56
CA GLN A 47 -3.57 10.17 -2.76
C GLN A 47 -4.68 9.12 -2.68
N ASP A 48 -4.97 8.58 -1.48
CA ASP A 48 -6.06 7.63 -1.28
C ASP A 48 -7.44 8.23 -1.63
N LEU A 49 -7.62 9.55 -1.48
CA LEU A 49 -8.85 10.25 -1.87
C LEU A 49 -9.19 10.09 -3.36
N GLN A 50 -8.18 9.91 -4.21
CA GLN A 50 -8.37 9.68 -5.65
C GLN A 50 -8.90 8.28 -5.97
N CYS A 51 -8.83 7.36 -5.02
CA CYS A 51 -9.29 5.97 -5.17
C CYS A 51 -10.64 5.72 -4.48
N MET A 52 -11.33 6.79 -4.05
CA MET A 52 -12.66 6.73 -3.45
C MET A 52 -13.75 7.06 -4.48
N ALA A 53 -14.77 6.23 -4.56
CA ALA A 53 -15.94 6.48 -5.40
C ALA A 53 -16.95 7.42 -4.71
N VAL A 54 -16.54 8.64 -4.40
CA VAL A 54 -17.40 9.69 -3.82
C VAL A 54 -17.28 10.98 -4.64
N PRO A 55 -18.33 11.83 -4.67
CA PRO A 55 -18.21 13.20 -5.19
C PRO A 55 -17.10 13.98 -4.48
N ASP A 56 -16.40 14.86 -5.20
CA ASP A 56 -15.22 15.56 -4.68
C ASP A 56 -15.49 16.38 -3.41
N LYS A 57 -16.72 16.90 -3.23
CA LYS A 57 -17.15 17.60 -2.02
C LYS A 57 -17.11 16.76 -0.74
N TYR A 58 -17.02 15.43 -0.85
CA TYR A 58 -16.95 14.50 0.29
C TYR A 58 -15.57 13.84 0.44
N LYS A 59 -14.59 14.25 -0.37
CA LYS A 59 -13.21 13.74 -0.27
C LYS A 59 -12.46 14.48 0.83
N GLU A 60 -12.58 13.97 2.04
CA GLU A 60 -11.89 14.49 3.21
C GLU A 60 -11.04 13.42 3.88
N LEU A 61 -9.91 13.84 4.46
CA LEU A 61 -8.91 12.93 5.03
C LEU A 61 -9.39 12.21 6.31
N GLY A 62 -10.39 12.78 6.99
CA GLY A 62 -10.91 12.29 8.26
C GLY A 62 -9.84 12.18 9.35
N THR A 63 -10.12 11.35 10.36
CA THR A 63 -9.23 11.14 11.53
C THR A 63 -8.39 9.86 11.43
N PHE A 64 -8.70 8.95 10.51
CA PHE A 64 -8.04 7.64 10.40
C PHE A 64 -6.51 7.72 10.23
N ASN A 65 -6.02 8.69 9.44
CA ASN A 65 -4.60 8.89 9.20
C ASN A 65 -3.75 9.04 10.49
N GLN A 66 -4.33 9.55 11.58
CA GLN A 66 -3.65 9.69 12.87
C GLN A 66 -3.47 8.33 13.56
N TYR A 67 -4.41 7.41 13.37
CA TYR A 67 -4.30 6.03 13.85
C TYR A 67 -3.33 5.23 12.99
N TYR A 68 -3.39 5.41 11.68
CA TYR A 68 -2.48 4.81 10.72
C TYR A 68 -1.01 5.19 10.98
N THR A 69 -0.74 6.47 11.25
CA THR A 69 0.60 6.99 11.59
C THR A 69 1.01 6.75 13.04
N SER A 70 0.23 5.99 13.81
CA SER A 70 0.46 5.71 15.23
C SER A 70 0.53 6.95 16.13
N GLN A 71 0.01 8.10 15.68
CA GLN A 71 -0.21 9.27 16.55
C GLN A 71 -1.32 8.99 17.57
N LYS A 72 -2.26 8.12 17.21
CA LYS A 72 -3.32 7.59 18.06
C LYS A 72 -3.36 6.06 17.98
N THR A 73 -3.92 5.43 19.01
CA THR A 73 -4.19 3.99 19.04
C THR A 73 -5.67 3.77 19.29
N ALA A 74 -6.28 2.80 18.59
CA ALA A 74 -7.68 2.46 18.82
C ALA A 74 -7.87 1.97 20.28
N PRO A 75 -8.76 2.58 21.07
CA PRO A 75 -8.96 2.20 22.47
C PRO A 75 -9.68 0.85 22.63
N ILE A 76 -10.34 0.37 21.57
CA ILE A 76 -11.13 -0.86 21.54
C ILE A 76 -10.73 -1.61 20.28
N LEU A 77 -10.58 -2.93 20.37
CA LEU A 77 -10.36 -3.77 19.19
C LEU A 77 -11.47 -3.51 18.18
N THR A 78 -11.10 -3.03 17.00
CA THR A 78 -12.05 -2.60 15.97
C THR A 78 -11.94 -3.51 14.75
N ILE A 79 -13.03 -4.18 14.38
CA ILE A 79 -13.10 -5.00 13.17
C ILE A 79 -13.90 -4.26 12.10
N ILE A 80 -13.35 -4.21 10.89
CA ILE A 80 -13.87 -3.44 9.76
C ILE A 80 -14.31 -4.41 8.67
N ILE A 81 -15.55 -4.25 8.20
CA ILE A 81 -16.08 -4.96 7.02
C ILE A 81 -15.93 -4.10 5.77
N GLY A 82 -16.05 -2.78 5.85
CA GLY A 82 -15.81 -1.85 4.74
C GLY A 82 -16.95 -1.78 3.72
N GLY A 83 -17.25 -0.57 3.26
CA GLY A 83 -18.34 -0.26 2.32
C GLY A 83 -17.87 0.04 0.90
N ASN A 84 -18.60 0.92 0.21
CA ASN A 84 -18.32 1.35 -1.18
C ASN A 84 -17.62 2.71 -1.28
N HIS A 85 -17.50 3.44 -0.19
CA HIS A 85 -16.78 4.72 -0.15
C HIS A 85 -15.40 4.60 0.51
N GLU A 86 -14.75 3.45 0.36
CA GLU A 86 -13.42 3.20 0.89
C GLU A 86 -12.32 3.73 -0.04
N ALA A 87 -11.13 3.92 0.52
CA ALA A 87 -9.90 4.00 -0.24
C ALA A 87 -9.60 2.62 -0.85
N SER A 88 -10.15 2.36 -2.05
CA SER A 88 -10.18 1.02 -2.64
C SER A 88 -8.78 0.47 -2.90
N ASN A 89 -7.82 1.34 -3.20
CA ASN A 89 -6.41 0.99 -3.34
C ASN A 89 -5.83 0.40 -2.04
N TYR A 90 -6.13 1.00 -0.89
CA TYR A 90 -5.62 0.52 0.39
C TYR A 90 -6.34 -0.75 0.84
N MET A 91 -7.66 -0.82 0.71
CA MET A 91 -8.42 -2.04 1.03
C MET A 91 -7.96 -3.23 0.18
N TRP A 92 -7.57 -2.99 -1.07
CA TRP A 92 -7.05 -4.03 -1.97
C TRP A 92 -5.72 -4.62 -1.52
N GLU A 93 -4.82 -3.83 -0.90
CA GLU A 93 -3.57 -4.34 -0.30
C GLU A 93 -3.85 -5.42 0.78
N LEU A 94 -5.02 -5.34 1.41
CA LEU A 94 -5.47 -6.22 2.48
C LEU A 94 -6.64 -7.11 2.04
N PHE A 95 -6.64 -7.56 0.77
CA PHE A 95 -7.73 -8.36 0.19
C PHE A 95 -8.16 -9.59 1.02
N HIS A 96 -7.21 -10.26 1.69
CA HIS A 96 -7.47 -11.42 2.56
C HIS A 96 -7.63 -11.07 4.05
N GLY A 97 -7.63 -9.78 4.38
CA GLY A 97 -7.72 -9.23 5.73
C GLY A 97 -6.36 -8.91 6.35
N GLY A 98 -6.37 -7.97 7.28
CA GLY A 98 -5.18 -7.57 8.03
C GLY A 98 -5.35 -6.31 8.85
N TRP A 99 -4.32 -5.94 9.60
CA TRP A 99 -4.29 -4.72 10.39
C TRP A 99 -4.22 -3.48 9.50
N VAL A 100 -5.21 -2.60 9.57
CA VAL A 100 -5.17 -1.29 8.90
C VAL A 100 -4.50 -0.21 9.75
N ALA A 101 -4.46 -0.43 11.07
CA ALA A 101 -3.77 0.38 12.06
C ALA A 101 -3.60 -0.47 13.34
N PRO A 102 -2.77 -0.07 14.31
CA PRO A 102 -2.68 -0.77 15.58
C PRO A 102 -4.07 -0.91 16.23
N ASN A 103 -4.45 -2.15 16.56
CA ASN A 103 -5.73 -2.52 17.17
C ASN A 103 -6.98 -2.31 16.27
N MET A 104 -6.80 -2.15 14.95
CA MET A 104 -7.88 -2.08 13.94
C MET A 104 -7.65 -3.11 12.83
N TYR A 105 -8.56 -4.08 12.68
CA TYR A 105 -8.44 -5.20 11.74
C TYR A 105 -9.50 -5.15 10.65
N TYR A 106 -9.10 -5.09 9.39
CA TYR A 106 -9.98 -5.24 8.24
C TYR A 106 -10.14 -6.72 7.88
N LEU A 107 -11.38 -7.17 7.68
CA LEU A 107 -11.67 -8.57 7.33
C LEU A 107 -11.21 -8.97 5.92
N GLY A 108 -10.88 -8.00 5.06
CA GLY A 108 -10.65 -8.22 3.65
C GLY A 108 -11.94 -8.19 2.84
N ALA A 109 -11.84 -8.34 1.52
CA ALA A 109 -13.00 -8.34 0.62
C ALA A 109 -14.05 -9.40 1.03
N ALA A 110 -13.59 -10.49 1.62
CA ALA A 110 -14.38 -11.41 2.42
C ALA A 110 -13.50 -12.03 3.50
N GLY A 111 -14.02 -12.16 4.72
CA GLY A 111 -13.24 -12.62 5.86
C GLY A 111 -14.03 -13.37 6.93
N SER A 112 -13.31 -14.14 7.74
CA SER A 112 -13.81 -14.73 8.99
C SER A 112 -12.65 -14.84 9.99
N VAL A 113 -12.87 -14.35 11.20
CA VAL A 113 -11.94 -14.39 12.33
C VAL A 113 -12.70 -14.78 13.60
N ARG A 114 -11.99 -15.02 14.70
CA ARG A 114 -12.62 -15.27 16.00
C ARG A 114 -12.12 -14.28 17.04
N VAL A 115 -13.03 -13.75 17.85
CA VAL A 115 -12.73 -12.87 19.00
C VAL A 115 -13.21 -13.56 20.27
N ASN A 116 -12.31 -13.98 21.14
CA ASN A 116 -12.65 -14.79 22.33
C ASN A 116 -13.56 -16.01 22.01
N GLY A 117 -13.36 -16.62 20.85
CA GLY A 117 -14.18 -17.73 20.35
C GLY A 117 -15.49 -17.33 19.65
N LEU A 118 -15.89 -16.06 19.69
CA LEU A 118 -16.98 -15.54 18.84
C LEU A 118 -16.50 -15.44 17.39
N ARG A 119 -17.17 -16.13 16.47
CA ARG A 119 -16.82 -16.05 15.05
C ARG A 119 -17.46 -14.81 14.41
N VAL A 120 -16.63 -13.94 13.86
CA VAL A 120 -17.02 -12.72 13.13
C VAL A 120 -16.72 -12.93 11.66
N ALA A 121 -17.72 -12.78 10.80
CA ALA A 121 -17.58 -12.98 9.36
C ALA A 121 -18.37 -11.94 8.56
N GLY A 122 -17.80 -11.49 7.44
CA GLY A 122 -18.41 -10.46 6.60
C GLY A 122 -17.72 -10.33 5.24
N ALA A 123 -18.40 -9.66 4.32
CA ALA A 123 -17.90 -9.34 2.99
C ALA A 123 -18.02 -7.83 2.76
N SER A 124 -16.98 -7.23 2.18
CA SER A 124 -16.93 -5.80 1.90
C SER A 124 -17.69 -5.43 0.63
N GLY A 125 -18.16 -4.19 0.59
CA GLY A 125 -18.66 -3.58 -0.64
C GLY A 125 -20.13 -3.91 -0.96
N ILE A 126 -20.52 -3.75 -2.23
CA ILE A 126 -21.93 -3.82 -2.65
C ILE A 126 -22.16 -4.79 -3.79
N PHE A 127 -23.35 -5.40 -3.84
CA PHE A 127 -23.72 -6.28 -4.94
C PHE A 127 -24.14 -5.48 -6.18
N LYS A 128 -23.59 -5.84 -7.35
CA LYS A 128 -24.08 -5.43 -8.67
C LYS A 128 -24.16 -6.63 -9.60
N SER A 129 -25.37 -6.88 -10.13
CA SER A 129 -25.66 -8.08 -10.92
C SER A 129 -24.79 -8.24 -12.16
N HIS A 130 -24.49 -7.15 -12.87
CA HIS A 130 -23.68 -7.17 -14.11
C HIS A 130 -22.21 -7.53 -13.88
N ASP A 131 -21.79 -7.50 -12.62
CA ASP A 131 -20.40 -7.53 -12.20
C ASP A 131 -20.11 -8.71 -11.25
N TYR A 132 -21.16 -9.30 -10.69
CA TYR A 132 -21.10 -10.40 -9.74
C TYR A 132 -20.39 -11.64 -10.29
N SER A 133 -20.63 -12.02 -11.54
CA SER A 133 -20.05 -13.21 -12.17
C SER A 133 -18.67 -12.98 -12.80
N ARG A 134 -18.10 -11.78 -12.66
CA ARG A 134 -16.80 -11.39 -13.22
C ARG A 134 -15.67 -11.66 -12.23
N GLY A 135 -14.43 -11.68 -12.72
CA GLY A 135 -13.25 -11.60 -11.85
C GLY A 135 -12.98 -10.17 -11.38
N TYR A 136 -11.87 -9.97 -10.67
CA TYR A 136 -11.41 -8.67 -10.20
C TYR A 136 -10.35 -8.12 -11.15
N TYR A 137 -10.77 -7.34 -12.14
CA TYR A 137 -9.91 -6.86 -13.23
C TYR A 137 -9.46 -5.40 -13.07
N GLU A 138 -9.92 -4.75 -12.01
CA GLU A 138 -9.64 -3.35 -11.73
C GLU A 138 -8.16 -3.15 -11.40
N THR A 139 -7.51 -2.20 -12.08
CA THR A 139 -6.10 -1.86 -11.86
C THR A 139 -5.93 -0.35 -11.76
N MET A 140 -4.99 0.09 -10.91
CA MET A 140 -4.67 1.52 -10.80
C MET A 140 -3.87 2.01 -12.03
N PRO A 141 -4.10 3.25 -12.48
CA PRO A 141 -5.07 4.21 -11.98
C PRO A 141 -6.51 3.84 -12.39
N TYR A 142 -7.46 3.93 -11.45
CA TYR A 142 -8.86 3.64 -11.74
C TYR A 142 -9.48 4.74 -12.60
N ASP A 143 -10.23 4.33 -13.63
CA ASP A 143 -11.21 5.19 -14.28
C ASP A 143 -12.52 5.24 -13.48
N ARG A 144 -13.51 6.05 -13.91
CA ARG A 144 -14.80 6.16 -13.21
C ARG A 144 -15.54 4.82 -13.07
N GLY A 145 -15.38 3.90 -14.03
CA GLY A 145 -16.06 2.60 -14.02
C GLY A 145 -15.39 1.63 -13.05
N THR A 146 -14.07 1.46 -13.18
CA THR A 146 -13.24 0.59 -12.35
C THR A 146 -13.14 1.06 -10.91
N MET A 147 -13.20 2.37 -10.66
CA MET A 147 -13.30 2.94 -9.31
C MET A 147 -14.59 2.52 -8.60
N ARG A 148 -15.67 2.28 -9.36
CA ARG A 148 -16.94 1.76 -8.83
C ARG A 148 -16.93 0.23 -8.75
N SER A 149 -16.41 -0.43 -9.78
CA SER A 149 -16.47 -1.89 -9.84
C SER A 149 -15.54 -2.59 -8.87
N ILE A 150 -14.48 -1.94 -8.39
CA ILE A 150 -13.50 -2.55 -7.48
C ILE A 150 -14.09 -2.99 -6.13
N TYR A 151 -15.06 -2.26 -5.59
CA TYR A 151 -15.75 -2.64 -4.36
C TYR A 151 -17.01 -3.49 -4.63
N HIS A 152 -17.27 -3.89 -5.88
CA HIS A 152 -18.41 -4.76 -6.16
C HIS A 152 -18.13 -6.18 -5.65
N LEU A 153 -19.11 -6.72 -4.94
CA LEU A 153 -19.07 -8.10 -4.45
C LEU A 153 -19.08 -9.07 -5.63
N ARG A 154 -18.12 -10.01 -5.65
CA ARG A 154 -18.03 -11.07 -6.65
C ARG A 154 -18.59 -12.39 -6.13
N GLU A 155 -19.04 -13.24 -7.06
CA GLU A 155 -19.42 -14.62 -6.79
C GLU A 155 -18.31 -15.39 -6.09
N TYR A 156 -17.05 -15.05 -6.40
CA TYR A 156 -15.86 -15.62 -5.75
C TYR A 156 -15.92 -15.47 -4.22
N ALA A 157 -16.22 -14.27 -3.73
CA ALA A 157 -16.31 -13.96 -2.31
C ALA A 157 -17.48 -14.71 -1.65
N VAL A 158 -18.64 -14.74 -2.31
CA VAL A 158 -19.86 -15.41 -1.80
C VAL A 158 -19.69 -16.94 -1.76
N ARG A 159 -19.08 -17.55 -2.79
CA ARG A 159 -18.84 -18.99 -2.83
C ARG A 159 -17.91 -19.47 -1.72
N LYS A 160 -16.98 -18.64 -1.24
CA LYS A 160 -16.17 -18.99 -0.07
C LYS A 160 -17.02 -19.15 1.19
N PHE A 161 -18.07 -18.35 1.37
CA PHE A 161 -18.98 -18.47 2.51
C PHE A 161 -19.91 -19.69 2.43
N SER A 162 -20.30 -20.11 1.22
CA SER A 162 -21.21 -21.26 1.03
C SER A 162 -20.57 -22.62 1.31
N ARG A 163 -19.26 -22.70 1.54
CA ARG A 163 -18.54 -23.97 1.82
C ARG A 163 -18.48 -24.36 3.29
N ARG A 164 -19.15 -23.61 4.17
CA ARG A 164 -19.23 -23.93 5.60
C ARG A 164 -20.04 -25.20 5.86
N GLY A 165 -19.72 -25.89 6.95
CA GLY A 165 -20.57 -26.94 7.55
C GLY A 165 -21.88 -26.42 8.16
N LEU A 166 -22.48 -25.36 7.61
CA LEU A 166 -23.78 -24.84 8.00
C LEU A 166 -24.87 -25.80 7.46
N LYS A 167 -25.32 -26.76 8.29
CA LYS A 167 -26.49 -27.59 7.95
C LYS A 167 -27.74 -26.72 7.87
N TYR A 168 -28.17 -26.38 6.66
CA TYR A 168 -29.46 -25.73 6.41
C TYR A 168 -30.58 -26.79 6.40
N SER A 169 -31.53 -26.70 7.33
CA SER A 169 -32.75 -27.51 7.35
C SER A 169 -33.74 -26.93 6.33
N SER A 170 -33.90 -27.59 5.18
CA SER A 170 -34.94 -27.26 4.19
C SER A 170 -36.30 -27.78 4.62
N ARG A 171 -37.28 -26.88 4.83
CA ARG A 171 -38.72 -27.20 4.77
C ARG A 171 -39.44 -26.13 3.97
N MET A 172 -39.92 -26.49 2.79
CA MET A 172 -40.93 -25.75 2.02
C MET A 172 -42.20 -26.58 1.92
N THR A 173 -43.31 -26.06 2.45
CA THR A 173 -44.66 -26.37 1.99
C THR A 173 -45.50 -25.09 2.05
N GLY A 174 -45.87 -24.58 0.86
CA GLY A 174 -47.15 -23.92 0.58
C GLY A 174 -47.49 -22.55 1.21
N ARG A 175 -47.33 -21.50 0.40
CA ARG A 175 -48.13 -20.26 0.32
C ARG A 175 -48.28 -19.38 1.58
N SER A 176 -47.33 -18.46 1.78
CA SER A 176 -47.52 -16.99 1.99
C SER A 176 -46.17 -16.36 2.36
N LEU A 177 -45.95 -15.09 2.01
CA LEU A 177 -44.65 -14.37 2.06
C LEU A 177 -43.99 -14.30 3.46
N SER A 178 -42.69 -14.60 3.55
CA SER A 178 -41.65 -13.73 4.14
C SER A 178 -40.22 -14.23 3.82
N LEU A 179 -39.28 -13.30 3.69
CA LEU A 179 -38.01 -13.37 2.97
C LEU A 179 -37.04 -14.48 3.43
N THR A 180 -36.87 -15.50 2.57
CA THR A 180 -35.73 -16.44 2.59
C THR A 180 -35.05 -16.32 1.23
N MET A 181 -33.88 -15.69 1.16
CA MET A 181 -33.10 -15.66 -0.08
C MET A 181 -32.23 -16.91 -0.18
N ALA A 182 -32.77 -17.91 -0.86
CA ALA A 182 -32.02 -19.01 -1.42
C ALA A 182 -31.05 -18.47 -2.49
N ILE A 183 -29.75 -18.70 -2.33
CA ILE A 183 -28.84 -18.73 -3.48
C ILE A 183 -29.00 -20.12 -4.10
N SER A 184 -29.95 -20.23 -5.02
CA SER A 184 -30.04 -21.37 -5.94
C SER A 184 -28.88 -21.28 -6.93
N VAL A 185 -28.11 -22.35 -7.04
CA VAL A 185 -27.09 -22.55 -8.10
C VAL A 185 -27.69 -23.27 -9.32
N ASP A 186 -28.98 -23.65 -9.33
CA ASP A 186 -29.54 -24.55 -10.35
C ASP A 186 -30.75 -23.99 -11.11
N SER A 187 -30.65 -22.79 -11.69
CA SER A 187 -31.63 -22.36 -12.70
C SER A 187 -31.04 -21.50 -13.80
N CYS A 188 -30.05 -22.05 -14.48
CA CYS A 188 -29.90 -21.91 -15.93
C CYS A 188 -30.00 -23.31 -16.57
N ASN A 189 -31.16 -23.98 -16.44
CA ASN A 189 -31.80 -24.75 -17.52
C ASN A 189 -33.13 -25.41 -17.06
N ALA A 190 -34.03 -25.56 -18.03
CA ALA A 190 -35.46 -25.89 -17.98
C ALA A 190 -35.97 -27.09 -17.12
N LYS A 191 -37.22 -26.91 -16.63
CA LYS A 191 -38.37 -27.85 -16.43
C LYS A 191 -38.15 -29.25 -15.80
N ALA A 192 -38.83 -29.54 -14.67
CA ALA A 192 -40.02 -30.43 -14.57
C ALA A 192 -40.31 -30.98 -13.14
N SER A 193 -41.56 -30.77 -12.70
CA SER A 193 -42.52 -31.60 -11.91
C SER A 193 -42.19 -32.49 -10.69
N SER A 194 -43.06 -32.32 -9.68
CA SER A 194 -43.84 -33.29 -8.85
C SER A 194 -43.29 -33.94 -7.54
N GLU A 195 -44.05 -33.66 -6.46
CA GLU A 195 -44.61 -34.53 -5.39
C GLU A 195 -43.82 -35.07 -4.16
N THR A 196 -44.43 -34.80 -2.98
CA THR A 196 -44.51 -35.56 -1.69
C THR A 196 -43.36 -35.65 -0.64
N THR A 197 -43.61 -34.96 0.48
CA THR A 197 -43.63 -35.36 1.93
C THR A 197 -42.51 -36.23 2.55
N PHE A 198 -41.82 -35.74 3.60
CA PHE A 198 -41.53 -36.48 4.87
C PHE A 198 -41.00 -35.57 6.01
N VAL A 199 -41.03 -36.08 7.25
CA VAL A 199 -41.09 -35.41 8.57
C VAL A 199 -39.88 -35.76 9.47
N ARG A 200 -39.52 -34.85 10.41
CA ARG A 200 -38.79 -34.99 11.71
C ARG A 200 -37.27 -35.27 11.76
N ALA A 201 -36.54 -34.31 12.36
CA ALA A 201 -35.49 -34.42 13.41
C ALA A 201 -34.89 -33.00 13.57
N GLY A 202 -34.67 -32.36 14.72
CA GLY A 202 -34.03 -32.83 15.96
C GLY A 202 -32.72 -32.04 16.12
N SER A 203 -32.73 -31.02 17.00
CA SER A 203 -31.58 -30.41 17.73
C SER A 203 -30.21 -30.26 17.03
N VAL A 204 -29.77 -29.01 16.81
CA VAL A 204 -28.33 -28.70 16.66
C VAL A 204 -27.98 -27.39 17.38
N HIS A 205 -27.19 -27.53 18.44
CA HIS A 205 -26.47 -26.46 19.13
C HIS A 205 -25.27 -26.02 18.29
N HIS A 206 -25.13 -24.72 17.98
CA HIS A 206 -23.83 -24.15 17.61
C HIS A 206 -23.75 -22.70 18.11
N PRO A 207 -22.66 -22.28 18.79
CA PRO A 207 -22.66 -21.00 19.50
C PRO A 207 -22.33 -19.86 18.54
N TYR A 208 -23.26 -18.90 18.43
CA TYR A 208 -23.08 -17.49 18.08
C TYR A 208 -22.26 -17.18 16.81
N LEU A 209 -22.96 -17.10 15.67
CA LEU A 209 -22.45 -16.53 14.42
C LEU A 209 -23.10 -15.16 14.21
N ILE A 210 -22.32 -14.10 14.04
CA ILE A 210 -22.81 -12.81 13.50
C ILE A 210 -22.38 -12.73 12.04
N CYS A 211 -23.35 -12.89 11.14
CA CYS A 211 -23.21 -12.60 9.72
C CYS A 211 -23.84 -11.24 9.43
N PHE A 212 -23.12 -10.32 8.78
CA PHE A 212 -23.72 -9.15 8.14
C PHE A 212 -23.34 -9.06 6.65
N ALA A 213 -24.34 -8.58 5.89
CA ALA A 213 -24.46 -8.28 4.46
C ALA A 213 -24.67 -9.45 3.43
N LEU A 214 -25.93 -9.69 3.05
CA LEU A 214 -26.36 -10.21 1.74
C LEU A 214 -27.44 -9.26 1.16
N CYS A 215 -27.21 -8.71 -0.04
CA CYS A 215 -28.14 -7.79 -0.75
C CYS A 215 -29.25 -8.54 -1.53
N SER A 216 -30.41 -7.88 -1.67
CA SER A 216 -31.63 -8.29 -2.37
C SER A 216 -31.52 -8.20 -3.92
N PRO A 217 -32.31 -8.96 -4.73
CA PRO A 217 -32.20 -9.03 -6.19
C PRO A 217 -33.01 -7.95 -6.95
N ILE A 218 -33.69 -7.02 -6.26
CA ILE A 218 -34.58 -6.06 -6.91
C ILE A 218 -33.80 -4.78 -7.19
N GLY A 219 -33.72 -4.40 -8.47
CA GLY A 219 -33.04 -3.19 -8.94
C GLY A 219 -33.52 -1.93 -8.21
N GLY A 220 -32.60 -1.36 -7.43
CA GLY A 220 -32.78 -0.19 -6.58
C GLY A 220 -31.69 -0.23 -5.52
N SER A 221 -30.65 0.60 -5.67
CA SER A 221 -29.50 0.57 -4.76
C SER A 221 -29.85 1.39 -3.52
N LEU A 222 -30.38 0.74 -2.48
CA LEU A 222 -30.45 1.32 -1.15
C LEU A 222 -29.14 0.93 -0.43
N HIS A 223 -28.41 1.91 0.12
CA HIS A 223 -27.37 1.64 1.12
C HIS A 223 -27.92 0.61 2.12
N ILE A 224 -27.14 -0.40 2.49
CA ILE A 224 -27.47 -1.17 3.70
C ILE A 224 -27.16 -0.27 4.92
N CYS A 225 -27.97 0.78 5.13
CA CYS A 225 -28.60 0.88 6.44
C CYS A 225 -29.47 -0.37 6.52
N ILE A 226 -29.42 -1.15 7.59
CA ILE A 226 -30.27 -2.34 7.76
C ILE A 226 -31.76 -1.91 7.76
N ARG A 227 -32.39 -1.59 6.62
CA ARG A 227 -33.83 -1.80 6.42
C ARG A 227 -34.02 -3.28 6.09
N VAL A 228 -33.54 -4.14 7.00
CA VAL A 228 -34.25 -5.39 7.21
C VAL A 228 -35.56 -4.92 7.82
N SER A 229 -36.67 -5.22 7.18
CA SER A 229 -37.95 -5.25 7.88
C SER A 229 -37.83 -6.30 8.98
N GLU A 230 -37.25 -5.85 10.10
CA GLU A 230 -37.09 -6.46 11.40
C GLU A 230 -36.41 -7.85 11.41
N ALA A 231 -35.12 -7.90 11.76
CA ALA A 231 -34.47 -9.13 12.22
C ALA A 231 -34.60 -9.20 13.75
N PHE A 232 -35.13 -10.32 14.24
CA PHE A 232 -35.30 -10.58 15.68
C PHE A 232 -34.52 -11.84 16.07
N VAL A 233 -33.90 -11.83 17.24
CA VAL A 233 -33.43 -13.07 17.89
C VAL A 233 -34.22 -13.27 19.17
N VAL A 234 -34.89 -14.42 19.29
CA VAL A 234 -35.62 -14.83 20.49
C VAL A 234 -34.72 -15.69 21.36
N HIS A 235 -34.52 -15.27 22.60
CA HIS A 235 -33.72 -15.99 23.58
C HIS A 235 -34.61 -16.75 24.58
N GLY A 236 -34.41 -18.06 24.76
CA GLY A 236 -35.09 -18.90 25.77
C GLY A 236 -36.16 -19.87 25.21
N GLU A 237 -36.39 -21.02 25.89
CA GLU A 237 -37.39 -22.02 25.48
C GLU A 237 -38.84 -21.55 25.72
N PRO A 238 -39.79 -21.80 24.81
CA PRO A 238 -41.20 -21.42 24.99
C PRO A 238 -41.89 -22.35 25.99
N THR A 239 -42.59 -21.79 27.00
CA THR A 239 -43.34 -22.59 27.97
C THR A 239 -44.80 -22.85 27.61
N VAL A 240 -45.42 -22.12 26.65
CA VAL A 240 -46.82 -22.33 26.20
C VAL A 240 -47.03 -21.81 24.75
N PRO A 241 -47.92 -22.38 23.90
CA PRO A 241 -48.19 -21.90 22.53
C PRO A 241 -49.07 -20.62 22.50
N PRO A 242 -48.87 -19.67 21.56
CA PRO A 242 -49.62 -18.40 21.53
C PRO A 242 -50.85 -18.39 20.60
N GLU A 243 -51.95 -17.78 21.06
CA GLU A 243 -53.11 -17.31 20.27
C GLU A 243 -52.93 -15.83 19.84
N ALA A 244 -53.55 -15.43 18.72
CA ALA A 244 -53.31 -14.15 18.03
C ALA A 244 -54.21 -12.98 18.50
N VAL A 245 -53.64 -11.77 18.65
CA VAL A 245 -54.36 -10.50 18.93
C VAL A 245 -53.91 -9.42 17.94
N ASN A 246 -54.83 -8.52 17.53
CA ASN A 246 -54.68 -7.56 16.43
C ASN A 246 -54.87 -6.10 16.90
N LEU A 247 -54.04 -5.15 16.43
CA LEU A 247 -54.14 -3.69 16.72
C LEU A 247 -53.76 -2.81 15.51
N PRO A 248 -54.24 -1.54 15.42
CA PRO A 248 -54.24 -0.73 14.20
C PRO A 248 -52.93 0.06 13.93
N PRO A 249 -52.68 0.51 12.67
CA PRO A 249 -51.41 1.08 12.21
C PRO A 249 -51.29 2.60 12.42
N ALA A 250 -50.04 3.11 12.52
CA ALA A 250 -49.71 4.52 12.70
C ALA A 250 -49.20 5.18 11.40
N GLU A 251 -49.43 6.50 11.26
CA GLU A 251 -49.13 7.32 10.07
C GLU A 251 -47.65 7.76 9.93
N PRO A 252 -47.17 8.06 8.70
CA PRO A 252 -45.77 8.39 8.44
C PRO A 252 -45.44 9.89 8.58
N VAL A 253 -44.23 10.20 9.04
CA VAL A 253 -43.67 11.58 9.10
C VAL A 253 -42.50 11.71 8.11
N SER A 254 -42.51 12.77 7.30
CA SER A 254 -41.42 13.16 6.39
C SER A 254 -40.46 14.15 7.05
N ASN A 255 -39.15 14.02 6.80
CA ASN A 255 -38.16 15.12 6.87
C ASN A 255 -36.85 14.66 6.21
N GLY A 256 -36.47 15.32 5.10
CA GLY A 256 -35.22 15.07 4.36
C GLY A 256 -34.03 15.85 4.91
N ASN A 257 -32.84 15.26 4.84
CA ASN A 257 -31.56 15.87 5.24
C ASN A 257 -30.78 16.29 3.97
N PRO A 258 -30.34 17.56 3.82
CA PRO A 258 -29.59 18.02 2.65
C PRO A 258 -28.20 17.38 2.48
N ASP A 259 -27.67 16.67 3.48
CA ASP A 259 -26.35 16.00 3.42
C ASP A 259 -26.42 14.52 2.96
N GLU A 260 -27.59 14.05 2.55
CA GLU A 260 -27.77 12.69 2.01
C GLU A 260 -27.34 12.64 0.54
N ILE A 261 -26.22 11.97 0.26
CA ILE A 261 -25.78 11.66 -1.10
C ILE A 261 -26.80 10.71 -1.73
N SER A 262 -27.67 11.23 -2.60
CA SER A 262 -28.53 10.37 -3.42
C SER A 262 -27.70 9.74 -4.52
N LEU A 263 -27.96 8.47 -4.85
CA LEU A 263 -27.34 7.81 -5.99
C LEU A 263 -27.72 8.48 -7.33
N ASP A 264 -28.79 9.26 -7.34
CA ASP A 264 -29.22 10.05 -8.50
C ASP A 264 -28.25 11.21 -8.78
N ASP A 265 -27.47 11.67 -7.79
CA ASP A 265 -26.43 12.68 -7.99
C ASP A 265 -25.18 12.11 -8.72
N LEU A 266 -25.19 10.81 -9.08
CA LEU A 266 -24.09 10.08 -9.69
C LEU A 266 -24.38 9.56 -11.12
N GLU A 267 -25.57 9.85 -11.66
CA GLU A 267 -26.02 9.48 -13.00
C GLU A 267 -26.24 10.72 -13.89
N ASP A 268 -25.15 11.30 -14.40
CA ASP A 268 -25.24 12.13 -15.60
C ASP A 268 -25.08 11.25 -16.86
N GLU A 269 -26.12 11.29 -17.70
CA GLU A 269 -26.25 10.82 -19.09
C GLU A 269 -26.38 9.31 -19.38
N VAL A 270 -27.55 8.71 -19.09
CA VAL A 270 -28.16 7.69 -19.98
C VAL A 270 -29.70 7.85 -19.99
N GLU A 271 -30.28 7.79 -21.19
CA GLU A 271 -31.70 8.03 -21.54
C GLU A 271 -32.74 7.39 -20.59
N ALA A 272 -33.75 8.16 -20.17
CA ALA A 272 -34.74 7.79 -19.16
C ALA A 272 -35.66 6.61 -19.58
N PRO A 273 -35.91 5.61 -18.70
CA PRO A 273 -36.90 4.56 -18.94
C PRO A 273 -38.35 5.03 -18.66
N PRO A 274 -39.38 4.36 -19.23
CA PRO A 274 -40.78 4.80 -19.14
C PRO A 274 -41.39 4.65 -17.74
N PRO A 275 -42.47 5.40 -17.41
CA PRO A 275 -43.00 5.50 -16.06
C PRO A 275 -43.64 4.19 -15.55
N PRO A 276 -43.61 3.94 -14.23
CA PRO A 276 -44.10 2.70 -13.62
C PRO A 276 -45.64 2.63 -13.57
N PRO A 277 -46.23 1.42 -13.52
CA PRO A 277 -47.67 1.20 -13.37
C PRO A 277 -48.17 1.56 -11.95
N PRO A 278 -49.49 1.78 -11.77
CA PRO A 278 -50.05 2.28 -10.51
C PRO A 278 -49.99 1.26 -9.35
N PRO A 279 -50.07 1.72 -8.08
CA PRO A 279 -49.74 0.91 -6.90
C PRO A 279 -50.79 -0.17 -6.62
N VAL A 280 -50.34 -1.38 -6.33
CA VAL A 280 -51.17 -2.46 -5.78
C VAL A 280 -51.27 -2.30 -4.26
N GLN A 281 -52.48 -2.45 -3.70
CA GLN A 281 -52.79 -2.32 -2.27
C GLN A 281 -51.92 -3.25 -1.39
N GLN A 282 -51.28 -2.67 -0.36
CA GLN A 282 -50.56 -3.41 0.68
C GLN A 282 -51.54 -3.99 1.71
N ASN A 283 -51.57 -5.32 1.84
CA ASN A 283 -52.19 -6.00 2.99
C ASN A 283 -51.19 -6.06 4.16
N GLY A 284 -51.65 -5.69 5.35
CA GLY A 284 -50.85 -5.41 6.55
C GLY A 284 -50.13 -6.61 7.20
N TRP A 285 -49.06 -6.29 7.92
CA TRP A 285 -48.23 -7.19 8.73
C TRP A 285 -48.57 -7.06 10.23
N THR A 286 -48.58 -8.17 10.98
CA THR A 286 -48.65 -8.22 12.46
C THR A 286 -47.34 -8.76 13.06
N ARG A 287 -46.83 -8.12 14.12
CA ARG A 287 -45.55 -8.45 14.80
C ARG A 287 -45.67 -9.66 15.75
N PRO A 288 -44.60 -10.47 15.95
CA PRO A 288 -44.57 -11.49 17.00
C PRO A 288 -44.41 -10.86 18.40
N VAL A 289 -45.08 -11.42 19.42
CA VAL A 289 -44.96 -11.01 20.84
C VAL A 289 -44.08 -12.02 21.58
N ALA A 290 -43.14 -11.54 22.40
CA ALA A 290 -42.30 -12.40 23.25
C ALA A 290 -43.16 -13.18 24.27
N LEU A 291 -42.92 -14.49 24.42
CA LEU A 291 -43.54 -15.27 25.49
C LEU A 291 -42.88 -14.95 26.85
N PRO A 292 -43.57 -15.18 27.98
CA PRO A 292 -43.01 -14.92 29.31
C PRO A 292 -41.71 -15.70 29.53
N GLY A 293 -40.61 -14.98 29.80
CA GLY A 293 -39.27 -15.56 29.96
C GLY A 293 -38.38 -15.48 28.71
N GLN A 294 -38.90 -15.01 27.58
CA GLN A 294 -38.10 -14.76 26.38
C GLN A 294 -37.71 -13.30 26.24
N THR A 295 -36.47 -13.05 25.81
CA THR A 295 -35.99 -11.71 25.40
C THR A 295 -35.89 -11.66 23.88
N ILE A 296 -36.35 -10.56 23.29
CA ILE A 296 -36.27 -10.31 21.85
C ILE A 296 -35.29 -9.16 21.62
N THR A 297 -34.23 -9.43 20.87
CA THR A 297 -33.28 -8.39 20.41
C THR A 297 -33.69 -7.95 19.00
N ASN A 298 -33.99 -6.66 18.83
CA ASN A 298 -34.34 -6.06 17.54
C ASN A 298 -33.07 -5.46 16.93
N PHE A 299 -32.66 -5.92 15.76
CA PHE A 299 -31.59 -5.24 15.01
C PHE A 299 -32.18 -4.04 14.28
N LEU A 300 -31.92 -2.84 14.79
CA LEU A 300 -32.33 -1.60 14.13
C LEU A 300 -31.37 -1.26 12.99
N ALA A 301 -31.89 -0.59 11.96
CA ALA A 301 -31.06 0.08 10.96
C ALA A 301 -30.18 1.11 11.65
N LEU A 302 -28.89 0.81 11.87
CA LEU A 302 -27.97 1.80 12.41
C LEU A 302 -27.65 2.83 11.32
N ASP A 303 -27.94 4.09 11.63
CA ASP A 303 -27.79 5.23 10.71
C ASP A 303 -26.34 5.78 10.72
N LYS A 304 -26.07 6.78 9.89
CA LYS A 304 -24.79 7.50 9.82
C LYS A 304 -24.48 8.25 11.12
N CYS A 305 -23.20 8.57 11.34
CA CYS A 305 -22.81 9.49 12.40
C CYS A 305 -23.35 10.90 12.06
N GLY A 306 -24.14 11.50 12.98
CA GLY A 306 -24.72 12.84 12.81
C GLY A 306 -26.24 12.85 12.61
N GLY A 307 -26.92 13.82 13.24
CA GLY A 307 -28.38 13.87 13.35
C GLY A 307 -28.91 13.05 14.53
N GLN A 308 -30.10 13.34 15.06
CA GLN A 308 -30.69 12.71 16.26
C GLN A 308 -31.09 11.21 16.08
N ARG A 309 -30.33 10.42 15.32
CA ARG A 309 -30.65 9.05 14.92
C ARG A 309 -29.75 8.03 15.62
N GLN A 310 -30.20 6.78 15.73
CA GLN A 310 -29.43 5.69 16.36
C GLN A 310 -28.41 5.11 15.37
N ASN A 311 -27.13 5.34 15.62
CA ASN A 311 -25.99 4.96 14.76
C ASN A 311 -25.09 3.87 15.37
N LEU A 312 -25.22 3.64 16.68
CA LEU A 312 -24.40 2.73 17.48
C LEU A 312 -25.29 1.93 18.43
N GLU A 313 -25.13 0.60 18.44
CA GLU A 313 -25.81 -0.30 19.38
C GLU A 313 -24.79 -1.16 20.12
N VAL A 314 -24.98 -1.36 21.43
CA VAL A 314 -24.14 -2.26 22.23
C VAL A 314 -24.96 -3.49 22.61
N VAL A 315 -24.53 -4.66 22.14
CA VAL A 315 -25.16 -5.94 22.41
C VAL A 315 -24.28 -6.80 23.32
N GLU A 316 -24.91 -7.60 24.17
CA GLU A 316 -24.22 -8.58 25.00
C GLU A 316 -24.32 -9.96 24.38
N ILE A 317 -23.16 -10.60 24.17
CA ILE A 317 -23.05 -11.91 23.53
C ILE A 317 -22.30 -12.85 24.47
N LEU A 318 -22.90 -14.00 24.71
CA LEU A 318 -22.27 -15.09 25.46
C LEU A 318 -21.18 -15.71 24.59
N THR A 319 -19.95 -15.76 25.11
CA THR A 319 -18.81 -16.34 24.40
C THR A 319 -18.38 -17.65 25.06
N PRO A 320 -17.94 -18.67 24.28
CA PRO A 320 -17.49 -19.95 24.85
C PRO A 320 -16.32 -19.81 25.84
N ASN A 321 -15.49 -18.78 25.66
CA ASN A 321 -14.33 -18.48 26.49
C ASN A 321 -14.56 -17.18 27.27
N ASP A 322 -15.48 -17.20 28.24
CA ASP A 322 -15.78 -16.05 29.11
C ASP A 322 -14.65 -15.84 30.14
N ARG A 323 -13.48 -15.39 29.67
CA ARG A 323 -12.36 -14.98 30.54
C ARG A 323 -12.46 -13.49 30.81
N SER A 324 -13.15 -13.15 31.88
CA SER A 324 -13.55 -11.79 32.29
C SER A 324 -12.42 -10.90 32.87
N ALA A 325 -11.16 -11.06 32.45
CA ALA A 325 -10.03 -10.33 33.07
C ALA A 325 -8.92 -9.82 32.13
N GLY A 326 -9.03 -9.93 30.80
CA GLY A 326 -7.98 -9.49 29.87
C GLY A 326 -8.50 -8.87 28.56
N PRO A 327 -7.61 -8.28 27.74
CA PRO A 327 -8.00 -7.73 26.44
C PRO A 327 -8.54 -8.84 25.51
N PRO A 328 -9.44 -8.52 24.57
CA PRO A 328 -9.99 -9.49 23.63
C PRO A 328 -8.90 -10.12 22.76
N ARG A 329 -8.89 -11.45 22.65
CA ARG A 329 -7.98 -12.19 21.76
C ARG A 329 -8.59 -12.34 20.38
N LEU A 330 -7.88 -11.85 19.35
CA LEU A 330 -8.21 -12.04 17.95
C LEU A 330 -7.42 -13.23 17.39
N THR A 331 -8.11 -14.30 17.02
CA THR A 331 -7.52 -15.49 16.40
C THR A 331 -8.05 -15.68 14.98
N TYR A 332 -7.30 -16.40 14.14
CA TYR A 332 -7.82 -16.80 12.85
C TYR A 332 -9.01 -17.76 12.99
N ASP A 333 -9.90 -17.76 11.99
CA ASP A 333 -10.82 -18.86 11.80
C ASP A 333 -10.13 -19.94 10.95
N PRO A 334 -9.74 -21.08 11.52
CA PRO A 334 -8.95 -22.09 10.84
C PRO A 334 -9.69 -22.74 9.66
N GLU A 335 -11.03 -22.74 9.69
CA GLU A 335 -11.85 -23.14 8.54
C GLU A 335 -11.74 -22.12 7.40
N TRP A 336 -11.72 -20.83 7.72
CA TRP A 336 -11.59 -19.76 6.73
C TRP A 336 -10.20 -19.67 6.11
N LEU A 337 -9.16 -19.94 6.89
CA LEU A 337 -7.80 -20.07 6.36
C LEU A 337 -7.73 -21.21 5.34
N ALA A 338 -8.32 -22.36 5.65
CA ALA A 338 -8.40 -23.49 4.74
C ALA A 338 -9.20 -23.16 3.47
N ILE A 339 -10.37 -22.51 3.61
CA ILE A 339 -11.17 -22.03 2.48
C ILE A 339 -10.37 -21.04 1.62
N SER A 340 -9.70 -20.08 2.24
CA SER A 340 -8.92 -19.07 1.51
C SER A 340 -7.77 -19.69 0.74
N ARG A 341 -7.05 -20.64 1.32
CA ARG A 341 -6.00 -21.41 0.63
C ARG A 341 -6.57 -22.24 -0.52
N ALA A 342 -7.64 -23.00 -0.27
CA ALA A 342 -8.27 -23.87 -1.26
C ALA A 342 -8.84 -23.07 -2.45
N PHE A 343 -9.37 -21.87 -2.20
CA PHE A 343 -9.99 -21.03 -3.22
C PHE A 343 -9.02 -20.05 -3.90
N HIS A 344 -7.79 -19.88 -3.40
CA HIS A 344 -6.82 -18.95 -3.98
C HIS A 344 -6.57 -19.16 -5.49
N PRO A 345 -6.43 -20.40 -6.02
CA PRO A 345 -6.25 -20.62 -7.47
C PRO A 345 -7.41 -20.13 -8.36
N PHE A 346 -8.61 -20.00 -7.78
CA PHE A 346 -9.82 -19.56 -8.46
C PHE A 346 -10.08 -18.06 -8.37
N LEU A 347 -9.22 -17.31 -7.66
CA LEU A 347 -9.21 -15.85 -7.78
C LEU A 347 -8.81 -15.50 -9.22
N SER A 348 -9.66 -14.75 -9.92
CA SER A 348 -9.39 -14.27 -11.26
C SER A 348 -9.10 -12.78 -11.22
N LEU A 349 -7.98 -12.38 -11.82
CA LEU A 349 -7.63 -10.97 -12.01
C LEU A 349 -8.01 -10.44 -13.40
N ASP A 350 -8.77 -11.24 -14.16
CA ASP A 350 -9.33 -10.90 -15.46
C ASP A 350 -10.84 -10.66 -15.35
N GLN A 351 -11.44 -9.97 -16.33
CA GLN A 351 -12.91 -9.78 -16.38
C GLN A 351 -13.65 -11.12 -16.36
N ARG A 352 -13.05 -12.15 -16.95
CA ARG A 352 -13.60 -13.50 -16.98
C ARG A 352 -13.24 -14.25 -15.69
N GLN A 353 -14.26 -14.69 -14.97
CA GLN A 353 -14.06 -15.55 -13.80
C GLN A 353 -13.66 -16.97 -14.21
N LYS A 354 -12.71 -17.55 -13.48
CA LYS A 354 -12.31 -18.95 -13.65
C LYS A 354 -13.43 -19.89 -13.19
N PRO A 355 -13.65 -21.04 -13.86
CA PRO A 355 -14.62 -22.04 -13.41
C PRO A 355 -14.33 -22.50 -11.99
N TYR A 356 -15.36 -22.57 -11.16
CA TYR A 356 -15.25 -23.06 -9.79
C TYR A 356 -15.27 -24.59 -9.75
N PRO A 357 -14.65 -25.21 -8.74
CA PRO A 357 -14.77 -26.65 -8.53
C PRO A 357 -16.21 -27.02 -8.17
N LEU A 358 -16.60 -28.26 -8.52
CA LEU A 358 -17.83 -28.88 -8.02
C LEU A 358 -17.79 -28.97 -6.49
N GLU A 359 -18.97 -29.12 -5.87
CA GLU A 359 -19.11 -29.03 -4.42
C GLU A 359 -18.28 -30.06 -3.64
N ASP A 360 -18.29 -31.33 -4.06
CA ASP A 360 -17.50 -32.38 -3.41
C ASP A 360 -15.99 -32.14 -3.56
N ALA A 361 -15.56 -31.74 -4.76
CA ALA A 361 -14.16 -31.37 -5.01
C ALA A 361 -13.74 -30.16 -4.16
N ALA A 362 -14.61 -29.15 -4.02
CA ALA A 362 -14.35 -28.00 -3.16
C ALA A 362 -14.20 -28.40 -1.69
N ARG A 363 -15.04 -29.32 -1.18
CA ARG A 363 -14.93 -29.84 0.20
C ARG A 363 -13.62 -30.59 0.42
N SER A 364 -13.22 -31.42 -0.54
CA SER A 364 -11.93 -32.13 -0.50
C SER A 364 -10.76 -31.15 -0.47
N LEU A 365 -10.75 -30.14 -1.35
CA LEU A 365 -9.71 -29.10 -1.39
C LEU A 365 -9.61 -28.34 -0.06
N VAL A 366 -10.73 -28.01 0.57
CA VAL A 366 -10.73 -27.34 1.89
C VAL A 366 -10.17 -28.26 2.98
N SER A 367 -10.54 -29.53 2.98
CA SER A 367 -10.02 -30.52 3.92
C SER A 367 -8.50 -30.69 3.78
N GLU A 368 -8.03 -30.87 2.54
CA GLU A 368 -6.59 -30.96 2.21
C GLU A 368 -5.84 -29.69 2.60
N ALA A 369 -6.41 -28.52 2.31
CA ALA A 369 -5.83 -27.24 2.70
C ALA A 369 -5.72 -27.11 4.22
N ARG A 370 -6.72 -27.55 5.00
CA ARG A 370 -6.67 -27.52 6.46
C ARG A 370 -5.54 -28.40 7.00
N THR A 371 -5.42 -29.64 6.51
CA THR A 371 -4.33 -30.55 6.89
C THR A 371 -2.98 -29.94 6.54
N TRP A 372 -2.84 -29.42 5.32
CA TRP A 372 -1.62 -28.77 4.88
C TRP A 372 -1.23 -27.60 5.79
N ILE A 373 -2.18 -26.74 6.18
CA ILE A 373 -1.90 -25.59 7.06
C ILE A 373 -1.44 -26.09 8.43
N SER A 374 -2.12 -27.06 9.02
CA SER A 374 -1.77 -27.64 10.31
C SER A 374 -0.35 -28.23 10.31
N ASP A 375 -0.01 -29.02 9.28
CA ASP A 375 1.29 -29.66 9.15
C ASP A 375 2.41 -28.64 8.94
N ASN A 376 2.17 -27.63 8.09
CA ASN A 376 3.17 -26.58 7.82
C ASN A 376 3.37 -25.65 9.02
N LEU A 377 2.31 -25.37 9.78
CA LEU A 377 2.39 -24.56 10.99
C LEU A 377 3.25 -25.27 12.04
N LYS A 378 2.97 -26.55 12.31
CA LYS A 378 3.73 -27.37 13.26
C LYS A 378 5.19 -27.59 12.84
N MET A 379 5.45 -27.71 11.54
CA MET A 379 6.83 -27.84 11.03
C MET A 379 7.65 -26.57 11.27
N ARG A 380 7.04 -25.39 11.11
CA ARG A 380 7.72 -24.10 11.24
C ARG A 380 7.87 -23.65 12.68
N GLU A 381 6.82 -23.81 13.49
CA GLU A 381 6.81 -23.45 14.90
C GLU A 381 5.96 -24.47 15.66
N PRO A 382 6.58 -25.50 16.26
CA PRO A 382 5.87 -26.60 16.91
C PRO A 382 4.92 -26.18 18.04
N SER A 383 5.12 -24.99 18.62
CA SER A 383 4.26 -24.46 19.69
C SER A 383 2.95 -23.84 19.20
N LEU A 384 2.78 -23.59 17.89
CA LEU A 384 1.57 -22.98 17.35
C LEU A 384 0.48 -24.02 17.07
N ASP A 385 -0.74 -23.71 17.51
CA ASP A 385 -1.94 -24.48 17.24
C ASP A 385 -2.84 -23.72 16.27
N LEU A 386 -3.21 -24.33 15.14
CA LEU A 386 -4.09 -23.72 14.14
C LEU A 386 -5.46 -23.36 14.73
N ASP A 387 -5.97 -24.14 15.70
CA ASP A 387 -7.29 -23.89 16.29
C ASP A 387 -7.30 -22.75 17.33
N ASP A 388 -6.12 -22.29 17.79
CA ASP A 388 -5.94 -21.15 18.73
C ASP A 388 -4.90 -20.12 18.23
N LEU A 389 -4.66 -20.06 16.91
CA LEU A 389 -3.64 -19.20 16.32
C LEU A 389 -4.05 -17.72 16.40
N GLU A 390 -3.37 -16.94 17.26
CA GLU A 390 -3.60 -15.50 17.35
C GLU A 390 -3.08 -14.79 16.11
N VAL A 391 -3.83 -13.80 15.63
CA VAL A 391 -3.41 -12.98 14.48
C VAL A 391 -2.08 -12.28 14.76
N ALA A 392 -1.88 -11.79 15.98
CA ALA A 392 -0.66 -11.08 16.39
C ALA A 392 0.60 -11.98 16.43
N GLN A 393 0.45 -13.31 16.43
CA GLN A 393 1.60 -14.23 16.37
C GLN A 393 2.20 -14.35 14.97
N VAL A 394 1.47 -13.92 13.92
CA VAL A 394 1.88 -14.10 12.52
C VAL A 394 1.75 -12.84 11.66
N GLN A 395 1.00 -11.84 12.11
CA GLN A 395 0.77 -10.59 11.38
C GLN A 395 0.90 -9.39 12.32
N GLU A 396 1.74 -8.44 11.91
CA GLU A 396 1.88 -7.12 12.52
C GLU A 396 1.39 -6.01 11.58
N PHE A 397 1.07 -4.85 12.15
CA PHE A 397 0.75 -3.66 11.36
C PHE A 397 2.03 -3.04 10.79
N VAL A 398 2.01 -2.71 9.50
CA VAL A 398 3.08 -1.96 8.83
C VAL A 398 2.48 -0.85 7.99
N MET A 399 3.03 0.36 8.10
CA MET A 399 2.67 1.45 7.21
C MET A 399 3.17 1.17 5.78
N THR A 400 2.23 0.96 4.85
CA THR A 400 2.49 0.75 3.43
C THR A 400 2.56 2.02 2.57
N ALA A 401 2.22 3.18 3.12
CA ALA A 401 2.23 4.49 2.47
C ALA A 401 2.60 5.60 3.47
N PRO A 402 3.14 6.75 3.00
CA PRO A 402 3.40 7.89 3.88
C PRO A 402 2.08 8.49 4.39
N GLY A 403 2.06 8.91 5.65
CA GLY A 403 0.95 9.67 6.21
C GLY A 403 0.97 11.15 5.78
N PRO A 404 -0.06 11.92 6.15
CA PRO A 404 -0.14 13.35 5.86
C PRO A 404 0.96 14.09 6.62
N GLY A 405 1.63 15.05 5.98
CA GLY A 405 2.76 15.76 6.59
C GLY A 405 4.05 14.92 6.73
N TYR A 406 4.08 13.67 6.23
CA TYR A 406 5.31 12.87 6.20
C TYR A 406 6.42 13.57 5.40
N GLU A 407 6.07 14.32 4.36
CA GLU A 407 7.02 15.16 3.61
C GLU A 407 7.57 16.32 4.47
N GLU A 408 6.81 16.90 5.39
CA GLU A 408 7.33 17.92 6.32
C GLU A 408 8.16 17.30 7.45
N GLN A 409 7.67 16.22 8.08
CA GLN A 409 8.32 15.56 9.22
C GLN A 409 9.62 14.83 8.84
N THR A 410 9.72 14.34 7.60
CA THR A 410 10.98 13.75 7.10
C THR A 410 11.89 14.74 6.38
N GLY A 411 11.52 16.03 6.34
CA GLY A 411 12.26 17.04 5.57
C GLY A 411 12.36 16.65 4.09
N GLY A 412 11.23 16.20 3.54
CA GLY A 412 10.98 15.84 2.16
C GLY A 412 12.06 14.96 1.61
N ARG A 413 12.16 13.69 2.07
CA ARG A 413 13.20 12.71 1.67
C ARG A 413 14.39 13.41 1.00
N ARG A 414 15.24 14.08 1.79
CA ARG A 414 16.60 14.41 1.33
C ARG A 414 17.11 13.15 0.64
N MET A 415 17.41 13.21 -0.66
CA MET A 415 17.87 12.07 -1.46
C MET A 415 18.91 11.28 -0.65
N GLN A 416 18.50 10.21 0.04
CA GLN A 416 19.39 9.34 0.78
C GLN A 416 19.85 8.28 -0.20
N HIS A 417 20.86 8.63 -0.98
CA HIS A 417 21.54 7.70 -1.87
C HIS A 417 22.36 6.68 -1.07
N GLY A 418 22.65 5.51 -1.65
CA GLY A 418 23.47 4.46 -1.04
C GLY A 418 24.98 4.78 -0.95
N MET A 419 25.37 6.05 -1.04
CA MET A 419 26.77 6.54 -0.99
C MET A 419 27.72 6.06 -2.09
N PHE A 420 27.35 5.09 -2.93
CA PHE A 420 28.13 4.64 -4.09
C PHE A 420 28.77 5.82 -4.84
N TYR A 421 30.09 5.74 -5.03
CA TYR A 421 30.84 6.69 -5.82
C TYR A 421 31.25 6.02 -7.15
N THR A 422 30.47 6.28 -8.20
CA THR A 422 30.69 5.77 -9.56
C THR A 422 30.59 6.93 -10.55
N ARG A 423 31.55 7.05 -11.46
CA ARG A 423 31.63 8.17 -12.42
C ARG A 423 30.94 7.88 -13.75
N GLY A 424 30.85 6.61 -14.15
CA GLY A 424 30.43 6.20 -15.49
C GLY A 424 31.63 5.91 -16.42
N SER A 425 31.34 5.49 -17.65
CA SER A 425 32.38 5.20 -18.64
C SER A 425 32.80 6.44 -19.42
N LYS A 426 34.02 6.45 -19.96
CA LYS A 426 34.47 7.52 -20.87
C LYS A 426 33.55 7.72 -22.07
N ASP A 427 32.93 6.63 -22.54
CA ASP A 427 32.05 6.63 -23.70
C ASP A 427 30.73 7.34 -23.41
N ASP A 428 30.24 7.33 -22.15
CA ASP A 428 29.05 8.08 -21.74
C ASP A 428 29.25 9.60 -21.93
N PHE A 429 30.38 10.12 -21.45
CA PHE A 429 30.75 11.53 -21.56
C PHE A 429 31.09 11.95 -22.99
N ASN A 430 31.79 11.10 -23.74
CA ASN A 430 32.06 11.36 -25.14
C ASN A 430 30.78 11.35 -25.99
N ARG A 431 29.79 10.53 -25.63
CA ARG A 431 28.45 10.58 -26.22
C ARG A 431 27.74 11.89 -25.89
N TYR A 432 27.83 12.41 -24.67
CA TYR A 432 27.30 13.74 -24.34
C TYR A 432 27.95 14.84 -25.17
N ALA A 433 29.28 14.83 -25.32
CA ALA A 433 29.99 15.79 -26.16
C ALA A 433 29.53 15.74 -27.62
N THR A 434 29.33 14.53 -28.15
CA THR A 434 28.84 14.34 -29.52
C THR A 434 27.41 14.84 -29.69
N LEU A 435 26.51 14.49 -28.77
CA LEU A 435 25.08 14.86 -28.84
C LEU A 435 24.85 16.37 -28.67
N THR A 436 25.67 17.03 -27.85
CA THR A 436 25.55 18.47 -27.59
C THR A 436 26.35 19.33 -28.56
N GLY A 437 27.30 18.73 -29.31
CA GLY A 437 28.28 19.47 -30.10
C GLY A 437 29.31 20.22 -29.24
N ASP A 438 29.35 19.98 -27.93
CA ASP A 438 30.25 20.64 -26.99
C ASP A 438 31.29 19.67 -26.42
N ALA A 439 32.54 19.85 -26.88
CA ALA A 439 33.68 19.07 -26.42
C ALA A 439 33.95 19.21 -24.92
N GLY A 440 33.42 20.25 -24.24
CA GLY A 440 33.51 20.43 -22.80
C GLY A 440 32.95 19.26 -21.98
N TRP A 441 32.02 18.49 -22.56
CA TRP A 441 31.45 17.29 -21.93
C TRP A 441 32.28 16.02 -22.11
N SER A 442 33.32 16.03 -22.95
CA SER A 442 34.10 14.82 -23.21
C SER A 442 34.81 14.32 -21.94
N TRP A 443 35.13 13.03 -21.88
CA TRP A 443 35.80 12.44 -20.72
C TRP A 443 37.04 13.24 -20.29
N ASP A 444 37.91 13.55 -21.25
CA ASP A 444 39.15 14.28 -20.98
C ASP A 444 38.91 15.69 -20.43
N ARG A 445 37.80 16.33 -20.79
CA ARG A 445 37.45 17.68 -20.34
C ARG A 445 36.72 17.70 -19.01
N ILE A 446 35.88 16.69 -18.74
CA ILE A 446 35.15 16.58 -17.48
C ILE A 446 35.98 15.95 -16.36
N PHE A 447 36.96 15.10 -16.69
CA PHE A 447 37.76 14.36 -15.71
C PHE A 447 38.46 15.26 -14.66
N PRO A 448 39.06 16.41 -15.01
CA PRO A 448 39.59 17.35 -14.02
C PRO A 448 38.54 17.85 -13.01
N TYR A 449 37.25 17.90 -13.35
CA TYR A 449 36.18 18.29 -12.43
C TYR A 449 35.82 17.15 -11.46
N PHE A 450 35.96 15.88 -11.86
CA PHE A 450 35.89 14.77 -10.90
C PHE A 450 36.97 14.89 -9.84
N LEU A 451 38.21 15.16 -10.25
CA LEU A 451 39.33 15.39 -9.35
C LEU A 451 39.14 16.64 -8.47
N LYS A 452 38.53 17.70 -9.00
CA LYS A 452 38.19 18.90 -8.23
C LYS A 452 37.12 18.64 -7.17
N ASN A 453 36.16 17.77 -7.46
CA ASN A 453 35.10 17.41 -6.53
C ASN A 453 35.61 16.48 -5.42
N GLU A 454 36.44 15.50 -5.77
CA GLU A 454 36.85 14.40 -4.91
C GLU A 454 38.01 14.75 -3.97
N ARG A 455 37.87 14.30 -2.72
CA ARG A 455 38.95 14.14 -1.76
C ARG A 455 38.97 12.70 -1.27
N TRP A 456 39.89 11.92 -1.80
CA TRP A 456 40.20 10.60 -1.34
C TRP A 456 40.73 10.66 0.10
N VAL A 457 40.19 9.80 0.96
CA VAL A 457 40.58 9.67 2.36
C VAL A 457 40.87 8.22 2.71
N GLU A 458 41.83 8.01 3.60
CA GLU A 458 42.13 6.68 4.13
C GLU A 458 41.02 6.22 5.08
N PRO A 459 40.75 4.90 5.15
CA PRO A 459 39.75 4.34 6.06
C PRO A 459 40.21 4.48 7.52
N VAL A 460 39.24 4.67 8.42
CA VAL A 460 39.45 4.87 9.86
C VAL A 460 40.07 3.64 10.53
N ASP A 461 39.76 2.45 10.04
CA ASP A 461 40.32 1.19 10.54
C ASP A 461 41.80 0.97 10.13
N ASN A 462 42.37 1.85 9.31
CA ASN A 462 43.72 1.79 8.75
C ASN A 462 44.04 0.48 8.01
N HIS A 463 43.04 -0.18 7.42
CA HIS A 463 43.31 -1.36 6.60
C HIS A 463 44.13 -1.01 5.37
N SER A 464 44.88 -1.98 4.85
CA SER A 464 45.63 -1.79 3.60
C SER A 464 44.66 -1.63 2.41
N THR A 465 44.81 -0.53 1.69
CA THR A 465 44.08 -0.18 0.47
C THR A 465 44.88 -0.47 -0.81
N ILE A 466 46.09 -1.03 -0.67
CA ILE A 466 46.99 -1.36 -1.79
C ILE A 466 46.30 -2.33 -2.74
N GLY A 467 46.25 -1.96 -4.03
CA GLY A 467 45.65 -2.80 -5.08
C GLY A 467 44.12 -2.78 -5.12
N GLN A 468 43.47 -1.97 -4.28
CA GLN A 468 42.00 -1.85 -4.26
C GLN A 468 41.45 -0.70 -5.11
N TYR A 469 42.32 0.26 -5.46
CA TYR A 469 42.07 1.38 -6.35
C TYR A 469 43.39 1.83 -6.98
N ASN A 470 43.32 2.71 -7.98
CA ASN A 470 44.50 3.30 -8.60
C ASN A 470 44.56 4.81 -8.29
N PRO A 471 45.46 5.25 -7.40
CA PRO A 471 45.57 6.66 -6.98
C PRO A 471 45.73 7.66 -8.12
N ALA A 472 46.23 7.24 -9.30
CA ALA A 472 46.36 8.13 -10.45
C ALA A 472 45.02 8.67 -10.98
N PHE A 473 43.90 8.01 -10.66
CA PHE A 473 42.56 8.44 -11.06
C PHE A 473 41.82 9.20 -9.96
N HIS A 474 42.47 9.46 -8.82
CA HIS A 474 41.85 10.06 -7.66
C HIS A 474 42.56 11.33 -7.18
N SER A 475 41.81 12.21 -6.54
CA SER A 475 42.32 13.47 -5.98
C SER A 475 42.20 13.46 -4.47
N THR A 476 43.17 14.05 -3.78
CA THR A 476 43.17 14.23 -2.32
C THR A 476 42.83 15.67 -1.91
N THR A 477 42.39 16.52 -2.85
CA THR A 477 42.31 17.98 -2.63
C THR A 477 40.90 18.56 -2.75
N GLY A 478 39.94 17.82 -3.30
CA GLY A 478 38.56 18.28 -3.47
C GLY A 478 37.79 18.44 -2.16
N ARG A 479 36.46 18.43 -2.24
CA ARG A 479 35.56 18.70 -1.10
C ARG A 479 34.79 17.49 -0.62
N THR A 480 34.35 16.65 -1.54
CA THR A 480 33.58 15.44 -1.22
C THR A 480 34.53 14.35 -0.78
N LEU A 481 34.41 13.89 0.46
CA LEU A 481 35.21 12.77 0.95
C LEU A 481 34.78 11.49 0.24
N VAL A 482 35.75 10.76 -0.27
CA VAL A 482 35.56 9.47 -0.94
C VAL A 482 36.55 8.48 -0.35
N GLY A 483 36.09 7.27 -0.05
CA GLY A 483 36.94 6.23 0.53
C GLY A 483 36.25 4.88 0.54
N PHE A 484 36.90 3.91 1.17
CA PHE A 484 36.36 2.58 1.37
C PHE A 484 35.44 2.52 2.60
N PRO A 485 34.53 1.53 2.68
CA PRO A 485 33.77 1.26 3.89
C PRO A 485 34.69 0.94 5.09
N GLU A 486 34.30 1.37 6.28
CA GLU A 486 35.06 1.14 7.54
C GLU A 486 34.88 -0.27 8.12
N TYR A 487 34.09 -1.09 7.45
CA TYR A 487 33.74 -2.44 7.87
C TYR A 487 33.62 -3.38 6.68
N ARG A 488 34.26 -4.55 6.79
CA ARG A 488 34.35 -5.55 5.73
C ARG A 488 33.52 -6.77 6.06
N TYR A 489 32.46 -7.00 5.27
CA TYR A 489 31.67 -8.21 5.39
C TYR A 489 32.44 -9.42 4.87
N PRO A 490 32.28 -10.61 5.49
CA PRO A 490 32.97 -11.84 5.05
C PRO A 490 32.70 -12.22 3.59
N ALA A 491 31.56 -11.79 3.03
CA ALA A 491 31.24 -11.94 1.61
C ALA A 491 32.30 -11.32 0.68
N ALA A 492 33.01 -10.28 1.12
CA ALA A 492 34.04 -9.61 0.33
C ALA A 492 35.14 -10.56 -0.15
N LEU A 493 35.60 -11.47 0.72
CA LEU A 493 36.65 -12.44 0.39
C LEU A 493 36.20 -13.43 -0.69
N ARG A 494 34.93 -13.85 -0.63
CA ARG A 494 34.37 -14.79 -1.61
C ARG A 494 34.22 -14.12 -2.97
N VAL A 495 33.71 -12.89 -3.01
CA VAL A 495 33.61 -12.12 -4.26
C VAL A 495 34.99 -11.90 -4.87
N GLN A 496 35.96 -11.48 -4.07
CA GLN A 496 37.34 -11.32 -4.54
C GLN A 496 37.92 -12.62 -5.08
N GLN A 497 37.75 -13.74 -4.37
CA GLN A 497 38.20 -15.06 -4.83
C GLN A 497 37.55 -15.45 -6.17
N THR A 498 36.26 -15.18 -6.35
CA THR A 498 35.56 -15.41 -7.63
C THR A 498 36.20 -14.65 -8.79
N THR A 499 36.68 -13.42 -8.57
CA THR A 499 37.37 -12.67 -9.64
C THR A 499 38.69 -13.28 -10.07
N HIS A 500 39.31 -14.08 -9.20
CA HIS A 500 40.52 -14.84 -9.52
C HIS A 500 40.15 -16.16 -10.22
N ASP A 501 39.22 -16.93 -9.63
CA ASP A 501 38.88 -18.28 -10.10
C ASP A 501 38.11 -18.26 -11.42
N LEU A 502 37.29 -17.23 -11.65
CA LEU A 502 36.47 -17.05 -12.84
C LEU A 502 36.84 -15.75 -13.57
N ALA A 503 38.13 -15.42 -13.66
CA ALA A 503 38.63 -14.17 -14.23
C ALA A 503 38.17 -13.87 -15.68
N ALA A 504 37.80 -14.89 -16.45
CA ALA A 504 37.27 -14.72 -17.81
C ALA A 504 35.86 -14.11 -17.82
N GLU A 505 35.04 -14.42 -16.82
CA GLU A 505 33.66 -13.95 -16.71
C GLU A 505 33.54 -12.76 -15.76
N PHE A 506 34.27 -12.81 -14.64
CA PHE A 506 34.27 -11.82 -13.58
C PHE A 506 35.67 -11.20 -13.37
N PRO A 507 36.26 -10.55 -14.40
CA PRO A 507 37.61 -10.00 -14.28
C PRO A 507 37.66 -8.95 -13.16
N PHE A 508 38.73 -8.96 -12.36
CA PHE A 508 38.97 -7.91 -11.38
C PHE A 508 39.31 -6.60 -12.07
N ASN A 509 38.62 -5.52 -11.69
CA ASN A 509 38.93 -4.17 -12.10
C ASN A 509 39.49 -3.42 -10.88
N VAL A 510 40.77 -3.05 -10.96
CA VAL A 510 41.45 -2.29 -9.91
C VAL A 510 40.72 -0.98 -9.64
N ASP A 511 40.19 -0.32 -10.67
CA ASP A 511 39.54 0.97 -10.52
C ASP A 511 38.48 1.24 -11.61
N TYR A 512 37.22 0.96 -11.29
CA TYR A 512 36.12 1.19 -12.22
C TYR A 512 35.84 2.70 -12.48
N ASN A 513 36.44 3.61 -11.71
CA ASN A 513 36.32 5.06 -11.87
C ASN A 513 37.39 5.66 -12.80
N SER A 514 38.20 4.83 -13.44
CA SER A 514 39.22 5.19 -14.43
C SER A 514 38.68 5.60 -15.81
N GLY A 515 37.36 5.47 -16.01
CA GLY A 515 36.70 5.65 -17.31
C GLY A 515 36.48 4.35 -18.09
N ASN A 516 36.98 3.22 -17.56
CA ASN A 516 36.61 1.88 -18.02
C ASN A 516 36.07 1.06 -16.82
N PRO A 517 34.76 1.02 -16.61
CA PRO A 517 34.17 0.39 -15.43
C PRO A 517 34.12 -1.14 -15.48
N LEU A 518 34.31 -1.78 -16.64
CA LEU A 518 34.07 -3.21 -16.83
C LEU A 518 34.87 -4.10 -15.87
N GLY A 519 34.22 -5.12 -15.32
CA GLY A 519 34.77 -6.02 -14.30
C GLY A 519 34.26 -5.72 -12.90
N VAL A 520 34.85 -6.38 -11.91
CA VAL A 520 34.48 -6.30 -10.49
C VAL A 520 35.54 -5.52 -9.72
N GLY A 521 35.16 -4.44 -9.06
CA GLY A 521 36.06 -3.64 -8.22
C GLY A 521 35.55 -3.46 -6.80
N TRP A 522 36.45 -3.02 -5.92
CA TRP A 522 36.13 -2.70 -4.53
C TRP A 522 35.16 -1.54 -4.44
N LEU A 523 34.17 -1.63 -3.55
CA LEU A 523 33.18 -0.57 -3.36
C LEU A 523 33.84 0.73 -2.87
N GLN A 524 33.70 1.80 -3.65
CA GLN A 524 34.07 3.15 -3.27
C GLN A 524 32.81 3.95 -2.89
N LEU A 525 32.88 4.69 -1.78
CA LEU A 525 31.75 5.43 -1.21
C LEU A 525 32.09 6.90 -1.00
N THR A 526 31.07 7.74 -1.04
CA THR A 526 31.09 9.11 -0.52
C THR A 526 31.03 9.09 1.01
N ILE A 527 32.13 8.65 1.62
CA ILE A 527 32.32 8.47 3.06
C ILE A 527 33.66 9.08 3.47
N GLY A 528 33.75 9.56 4.71
CA GLY A 528 35.01 9.94 5.33
C GLY A 528 34.86 10.07 6.84
N ASN A 529 35.91 9.72 7.57
CA ASN A 529 35.90 9.63 9.04
C ASN A 529 34.74 8.74 9.56
N GLY A 530 34.41 7.66 8.85
CA GLY A 530 33.27 6.78 9.12
C GLY A 530 31.90 7.45 9.07
N THR A 531 31.77 8.60 8.41
CA THR A 531 30.49 9.32 8.24
C THR A 531 30.22 9.62 6.78
N ARG A 532 28.94 9.70 6.40
CA ARG A 532 28.52 10.08 5.05
C ARG A 532 29.07 11.46 4.66
N SER A 533 29.68 11.54 3.49
CA SER A 533 30.02 12.81 2.83
C SER A 533 28.96 13.19 1.81
N SER A 534 28.05 14.08 2.20
CA SER A 534 27.02 14.66 1.32
C SER A 534 27.49 15.95 0.64
N ALA A 535 26.76 16.41 -0.39
CA ALA A 535 27.00 17.73 -0.98
C ALA A 535 26.86 18.87 0.06
N ALA A 536 25.90 18.77 0.99
CA ALA A 536 25.73 19.75 2.05
C ALA A 536 26.96 19.79 2.99
N THR A 537 27.43 18.64 3.47
CA THR A 537 28.60 18.57 4.36
C THR A 537 29.90 18.97 3.65
N ALA A 538 30.01 18.73 2.33
CA ALA A 538 31.20 19.05 1.54
C ALA A 538 31.28 20.51 1.07
N TYR A 539 30.14 21.13 0.72
CA TYR A 539 30.09 22.45 0.10
C TYR A 539 29.41 23.53 0.95
N LEU A 540 28.49 23.16 1.84
CA LEU A 540 27.81 24.06 2.79
C LEU A 540 28.39 23.89 4.20
N THR A 541 29.72 23.97 4.31
CA THR A 541 30.42 23.91 5.60
C THR A 541 30.05 25.12 6.46
N GLU A 542 30.29 25.05 7.77
CA GLU A 542 30.03 26.16 8.70
C GLU A 542 30.65 27.49 8.20
N ASP A 543 31.90 27.46 7.76
CA ASP A 543 32.59 28.63 7.20
C ASP A 543 31.95 29.18 5.91
N VAL A 544 31.30 28.32 5.11
CA VAL A 544 30.60 28.74 3.89
C VAL A 544 29.24 29.33 4.24
N LEU A 545 28.53 28.72 5.17
CA LEU A 545 27.24 29.22 5.68
C LEU A 545 27.38 30.53 6.45
N ALA A 546 28.55 30.79 7.06
CA ALA A 546 28.85 32.05 7.73
C ALA A 546 29.08 33.23 6.76
N ARG A 547 29.17 33.00 5.45
CA ARG A 547 29.41 34.05 4.47
C ARG A 547 28.14 34.88 4.26
N HIS A 548 28.25 36.18 4.50
CA HIS A 548 27.13 37.13 4.39
C HIS A 548 26.48 37.22 3.00
N ASN A 549 27.14 36.71 1.95
CA ASN A 549 26.63 36.70 0.58
C ASN A 549 25.97 35.37 0.17
N LEU A 550 25.77 34.43 1.11
CA LEU A 550 25.03 33.19 0.90
C LEU A 550 23.86 33.12 1.87
N HIS A 551 22.67 32.90 1.33
CA HIS A 551 21.46 32.67 2.12
C HIS A 551 20.90 31.29 1.76
N VAL A 552 20.64 30.47 2.77
CA VAL A 552 20.01 29.15 2.61
C VAL A 552 18.66 29.19 3.30
N VAL A 553 17.59 29.04 2.52
CA VAL A 553 16.21 29.03 3.04
C VAL A 553 15.69 27.61 2.98
N LEU A 554 15.40 27.03 4.15
CA LEU A 554 14.82 25.69 4.29
C LEU A 554 13.31 25.78 4.49
N GLY A 555 12.60 24.70 4.19
CA GLY A 555 11.12 24.69 4.26
C GLY A 555 10.45 25.60 3.22
N ALA A 556 11.17 25.94 2.16
CA ALA A 556 10.69 26.78 1.06
C ALA A 556 10.63 25.94 -0.23
N ASN A 557 9.42 25.55 -0.65
CA ASN A 557 9.24 24.76 -1.86
C ASN A 557 8.96 25.68 -3.06
N VAL A 558 9.88 25.68 -4.04
CA VAL A 558 9.73 26.48 -5.26
C VAL A 558 8.64 25.88 -6.14
N GLU A 559 7.66 26.71 -6.51
CA GLU A 559 6.49 26.28 -7.28
C GLU A 559 6.61 26.60 -8.77
N LYS A 560 7.13 27.79 -9.09
CA LYS A 560 7.36 28.23 -10.47
C LYS A 560 8.43 29.32 -10.52
N ILE A 561 9.00 29.51 -11.70
CA ILE A 561 9.76 30.71 -12.07
C ILE A 561 8.81 31.71 -12.73
N VAL A 562 9.04 33.00 -12.49
CA VAL A 562 8.18 34.08 -12.96
C VAL A 562 8.97 35.06 -13.81
N THR A 563 8.27 35.71 -14.74
CA THR A 563 8.79 36.76 -15.62
C THR A 563 8.04 38.07 -15.33
N SER A 564 8.74 39.20 -15.38
CA SER A 564 8.15 40.53 -15.35
C SER A 564 7.73 41.05 -16.74
N ASN A 565 8.17 40.39 -17.81
CA ASN A 565 7.91 40.81 -19.18
C ASN A 565 6.63 40.16 -19.72
N GLU A 566 5.72 40.99 -20.24
CA GLU A 566 4.51 40.58 -20.95
C GLU A 566 4.74 40.33 -22.46
N GLU A 567 5.93 40.66 -22.97
CA GLU A 567 6.24 40.56 -24.40
C GLU A 567 6.52 39.11 -24.84
N VAL A 568 5.62 38.59 -25.67
CA VAL A 568 5.74 37.31 -26.36
C VAL A 568 6.69 37.49 -27.55
N GLY A 569 7.97 37.11 -27.42
CA GLY A 569 8.94 37.19 -28.53
C GLY A 569 10.40 36.92 -28.15
N GLU A 570 10.93 35.81 -28.69
CA GLU A 570 12.30 35.24 -28.75
C GLU A 570 13.27 35.23 -27.55
N GLN A 571 13.14 36.06 -26.52
CA GLN A 571 13.91 35.88 -25.27
C GLN A 571 13.08 36.24 -24.03
N VAL A 572 12.35 35.25 -23.52
CA VAL A 572 11.65 35.37 -22.23
C VAL A 572 12.68 35.42 -21.11
N HIS A 573 12.65 36.49 -20.32
CA HIS A 573 13.54 36.68 -19.19
C HIS A 573 12.83 36.36 -17.86
N PHE A 574 13.15 35.21 -17.27
CA PHE A 574 12.66 34.84 -15.95
C PHE A 574 13.53 35.47 -14.87
N ASP A 575 12.93 36.37 -14.10
CA ASP A 575 13.63 37.25 -13.14
C ASP A 575 13.22 36.98 -11.69
N GLY A 576 12.34 36.02 -11.44
CA GLY A 576 11.95 35.65 -10.08
C GLY A 576 11.60 34.19 -9.88
N VAL A 577 11.64 33.78 -8.63
CA VAL A 577 11.17 32.48 -8.14
C VAL A 577 10.00 32.70 -7.19
N GLU A 578 8.92 31.96 -7.39
CA GLU A 578 7.78 31.90 -6.47
C GLU A 578 7.86 30.61 -5.66
N PHE A 579 7.77 30.72 -4.35
CA PHE A 579 7.77 29.58 -3.43
C PHE A 579 6.83 29.80 -2.27
N THR A 580 6.37 28.70 -1.68
CA THR A 580 5.55 28.74 -0.46
C THR A 580 6.44 28.63 0.77
N TYR A 581 6.23 29.53 1.74
CA TYR A 581 6.95 29.57 3.02
C TYR A 581 6.00 30.00 4.14
N ASN A 582 5.88 29.22 5.21
CA ASN A 582 4.93 29.48 6.32
C ASN A 582 3.49 29.76 5.83
N ASN A 583 2.97 28.93 4.92
CA ASN A 583 1.64 29.08 4.30
C ASN A 583 1.42 30.40 3.54
N SER A 584 2.49 31.11 3.20
CA SER A 584 2.44 32.34 2.41
C SER A 584 3.24 32.17 1.12
N THR A 585 2.68 32.66 0.02
CA THR A 585 3.39 32.72 -1.27
C THR A 585 4.37 33.90 -1.23
N VAL A 586 5.64 33.61 -1.53
CA VAL A 586 6.73 34.60 -1.57
C VAL A 586 7.36 34.58 -2.95
N VAL A 587 7.64 35.78 -3.48
CA VAL A 587 8.39 35.95 -4.74
C VAL A 587 9.73 36.62 -4.44
N VAL A 588 10.82 35.99 -4.85
CA VAL A 588 12.18 36.57 -4.77
C VAL A 588 12.71 36.82 -6.17
N LYS A 589 13.21 38.03 -6.39
CA LYS A 589 13.79 38.45 -7.68
C LYS A 589 15.29 38.24 -7.73
N THR A 590 15.82 38.00 -8.93
CA THR A 590 17.27 37.86 -9.21
C THR A 590 17.73 38.93 -10.19
N HIS A 591 19.00 39.33 -10.09
CA HIS A 591 19.63 40.28 -11.01
C HIS A 591 20.48 39.60 -12.09
N LYS A 592 20.67 38.29 -11.99
CA LYS A 592 21.56 37.54 -12.89
C LYS A 592 20.84 36.33 -13.47
N GLU A 593 20.75 35.27 -12.67
CA GLU A 593 20.34 33.96 -13.16
C GLU A 593 19.45 33.26 -12.12
N ILE A 594 18.60 32.37 -12.61
CA ILE A 594 17.91 31.35 -11.82
C ILE A 594 18.52 30.01 -12.22
N ILE A 595 19.08 29.28 -11.25
CA ILE A 595 19.65 27.95 -11.47
C ILE A 595 18.69 26.91 -10.89
N LEU A 596 17.99 26.19 -11.77
CA LEU A 596 17.12 25.08 -11.34
C LEU A 596 17.97 23.84 -11.07
N ALA A 597 18.11 23.49 -9.79
CA ALA A 597 18.80 22.30 -9.32
C ALA A 597 17.86 21.35 -8.57
N ALA A 598 16.57 21.31 -8.95
CA ALA A 598 15.52 20.53 -8.29
C ALA A 598 15.49 19.04 -8.71
N GLY A 599 16.55 18.56 -9.38
CA GLY A 599 16.70 17.19 -9.85
C GLY A 599 15.81 16.83 -11.04
N THR A 600 15.92 15.57 -11.51
CA THR A 600 15.27 15.04 -12.72
C THR A 600 13.74 15.05 -12.65
N VAL A 601 13.16 15.09 -11.45
CA VAL A 601 11.69 15.16 -11.25
C VAL A 601 11.23 16.59 -10.95
N GLY A 602 11.89 17.28 -10.00
CA GLY A 602 11.46 18.61 -9.58
C GLY A 602 11.70 19.69 -10.63
N THR A 603 12.79 19.61 -11.40
CA THR A 603 13.10 20.61 -12.43
C THR A 603 12.05 20.64 -13.55
N PRO A 604 11.70 19.53 -14.23
CA PRO A 604 10.64 19.57 -15.23
C PRO A 604 9.28 19.94 -14.62
N HIS A 605 8.99 19.57 -13.37
CA HIS A 605 7.78 20.00 -12.69
C HIS A 605 7.70 21.53 -12.58
N ILE A 606 8.74 22.18 -12.03
CA ILE A 606 8.81 23.65 -11.92
C ILE A 606 8.67 24.29 -13.30
N LEU A 607 9.38 23.79 -14.32
CA LEU A 607 9.28 24.32 -15.69
C LEU A 607 7.86 24.24 -16.26
N LEU A 608 7.19 23.09 -16.13
CA LEU A 608 5.82 22.90 -16.60
C LEU A 608 4.85 23.85 -15.88
N LYS A 609 4.94 23.98 -14.54
CA LYS A 609 4.16 24.95 -13.75
C LYS A 609 4.44 26.42 -14.13
N SER A 610 5.62 26.69 -14.69
CA SER A 610 6.04 28.02 -15.14
C SER A 610 5.63 28.33 -16.58
N GLY A 611 4.83 27.47 -17.22
CA GLY A 611 4.42 27.65 -18.61
C GLY A 611 5.50 27.28 -19.64
N ILE A 612 6.52 26.51 -19.25
CA ILE A 612 7.57 26.03 -20.16
C ILE A 612 7.36 24.54 -20.39
N GLY A 613 6.90 24.17 -21.58
CA GLY A 613 6.52 22.80 -21.90
C GLY A 613 5.75 22.71 -23.22
N ASN A 614 5.12 21.57 -23.49
CA ASN A 614 4.27 21.42 -24.66
C ASN A 614 3.05 22.35 -24.55
N ALA A 615 2.93 23.34 -25.43
CA ALA A 615 1.92 24.39 -25.33
C ALA A 615 0.48 23.84 -25.31
N THR A 616 0.16 22.86 -26.17
CA THR A 616 -1.16 22.22 -26.20
C THR A 616 -1.51 21.53 -24.88
N THR A 617 -0.55 20.81 -24.29
CA THR A 617 -0.73 20.13 -23.01
C THR A 617 -0.92 21.14 -21.88
N LEU A 618 -0.10 22.19 -21.84
CA LEU A 618 -0.21 23.23 -20.82
C LEU A 618 -1.55 23.97 -20.88
N LEU A 619 -2.02 24.33 -22.09
CA LEU A 619 -3.33 24.95 -22.28
C LEU A 619 -4.47 24.06 -21.78
N ALA A 620 -4.41 22.75 -22.05
CA ALA A 620 -5.41 21.79 -21.58
C ALA A 620 -5.44 21.68 -20.04
N LEU A 621 -4.35 22.04 -19.36
CA LEU A 621 -4.22 22.07 -17.90
C LEU A 621 -4.54 23.44 -17.29
N GLY A 622 -4.99 24.42 -18.09
CA GLY A 622 -5.26 25.78 -17.64
C GLY A 622 -3.99 26.60 -17.34
N ILE A 623 -2.82 26.17 -17.83
CA ILE A 623 -1.55 26.88 -17.66
C ILE A 623 -1.26 27.66 -18.94
N THR A 624 -1.02 28.97 -18.82
CA THR A 624 -0.61 29.81 -19.96
C THR A 624 0.78 29.40 -20.44
N PRO A 625 0.95 28.91 -21.69
CA PRO A 625 2.27 28.62 -22.23
C PRO A 625 3.04 29.91 -22.47
N ILE A 626 4.27 29.95 -21.96
CA ILE A 626 5.22 31.04 -22.14
C ILE A 626 6.30 30.63 -23.15
N VAL A 627 6.76 29.38 -23.07
CA VAL A 627 7.74 28.81 -24.02
C VAL A 627 7.27 27.41 -24.43
N ASP A 628 7.01 27.22 -25.73
CA ASP A 628 6.67 25.90 -26.27
C ASP A 628 7.94 25.04 -26.39
N LEU A 629 8.19 24.23 -25.36
CA LEU A 629 9.34 23.33 -25.28
C LEU A 629 8.84 21.92 -24.97
N PRO A 630 8.34 21.17 -25.97
CA PRO A 630 7.66 19.89 -25.75
C PRO A 630 8.56 18.79 -25.18
N SER A 631 9.88 18.98 -25.17
CA SER A 631 10.83 18.06 -24.54
C SER A 631 10.84 18.12 -23.02
N VAL A 632 10.28 19.16 -22.39
CA VAL A 632 10.24 19.26 -20.92
C VAL A 632 9.46 18.08 -20.32
N GLY A 633 10.09 17.39 -19.37
CA GLY A 633 9.54 16.20 -18.72
C GLY A 633 9.66 14.92 -19.56
N GLN A 634 10.16 14.96 -20.80
CA GLN A 634 10.31 13.77 -21.63
C GLN A 634 11.69 13.13 -21.48
N ASN A 635 11.90 11.98 -22.15
CA ASN A 635 13.18 11.28 -22.23
C ASN A 635 13.78 10.85 -20.87
N LEU A 636 12.91 10.57 -19.88
CA LEU A 636 13.35 10.04 -18.59
C LEU A 636 14.04 8.69 -18.81
N SER A 637 15.26 8.56 -18.29
CA SER A 637 16.03 7.32 -18.28
C SER A 637 16.41 7.02 -16.83
N ASP A 638 16.30 5.76 -16.42
CA ASP A 638 16.65 5.31 -15.07
C ASP A 638 17.13 3.86 -15.11
N HIS A 639 17.89 3.44 -14.11
CA HIS A 639 18.44 2.08 -14.02
C HIS A 639 17.45 1.18 -13.29
N ALA A 640 16.62 0.47 -14.06
CA ALA A 640 15.75 -0.56 -13.50
C ALA A 640 16.59 -1.65 -12.83
N ALA A 641 16.20 -2.08 -11.63
CA ALA A 641 16.95 -3.05 -10.85
C ALA A 641 16.08 -4.23 -10.42
N VAL A 642 16.70 -5.41 -10.39
CA VAL A 642 16.15 -6.63 -9.80
C VAL A 642 17.12 -7.13 -8.73
N VAL A 643 16.58 -7.72 -7.67
CA VAL A 643 17.42 -8.12 -6.53
C VAL A 643 17.22 -9.59 -6.16
N PRO A 644 17.84 -10.51 -6.92
CA PRO A 644 18.01 -11.88 -6.49
C PRO A 644 18.65 -11.98 -5.10
N THR A 645 18.06 -12.81 -4.25
CA THR A 645 18.51 -13.03 -2.87
C THR A 645 18.58 -14.53 -2.60
N TRP A 646 19.69 -14.98 -2.01
CA TRP A 646 19.95 -16.39 -1.69
C TRP A 646 20.14 -16.58 -0.19
N LEU A 647 19.60 -17.67 0.34
CA LEU A 647 19.89 -18.13 1.70
C LEU A 647 21.33 -18.67 1.75
N VAL A 648 22.10 -18.28 2.76
CA VAL A 648 23.48 -18.76 2.95
C VAL A 648 23.64 -19.45 4.28
N ASN A 649 24.45 -20.52 4.28
CA ASN A 649 24.81 -21.24 5.49
C ASN A 649 25.91 -20.44 6.22
N ALA A 650 25.57 -19.79 7.33
CA ALA A 650 26.54 -19.12 8.17
C ALA A 650 27.06 -20.10 9.24
N THR A 651 27.99 -20.98 8.86
CA THR A 651 28.71 -21.84 9.81
C THR A 651 29.89 -21.13 10.48
N GLU A 652 30.30 -19.98 9.97
CA GLU A 652 31.28 -19.11 10.60
C GLU A 652 30.53 -18.10 11.48
N PRO A 653 31.07 -17.67 12.63
CA PRO A 653 30.54 -16.54 13.37
C PRO A 653 30.68 -15.29 12.49
N LEU A 654 29.69 -15.06 11.63
CA LEU A 654 29.64 -13.85 10.81
C LEU A 654 29.43 -12.69 11.79
N PRO A 655 30.31 -11.67 11.80
CA PRO A 655 30.02 -10.47 12.55
C PRO A 655 28.74 -9.84 11.98
N ALA A 656 27.88 -9.32 12.88
CA ALA A 656 26.48 -8.93 12.65
C ALA A 656 26.14 -8.60 11.18
N THR A 657 25.32 -9.44 10.55
CA THR A 657 24.79 -9.10 9.22
C THR A 657 23.79 -7.94 9.34
N THR A 658 23.47 -7.28 8.23
CA THR A 658 22.47 -6.20 8.20
C THR A 658 21.11 -6.62 8.80
N GLU A 659 20.79 -7.90 8.70
CA GLU A 659 19.59 -8.54 9.22
C GLU A 659 19.67 -8.74 10.73
N ASP A 660 20.82 -9.16 11.24
CA ASP A 660 21.03 -9.32 12.69
C ASP A 660 20.84 -7.98 13.41
N LEU A 661 21.36 -6.89 12.83
CA LEU A 661 21.16 -5.52 13.34
C LEU A 661 19.70 -5.07 13.22
N GLY A 662 18.99 -5.50 12.17
CA GLY A 662 17.58 -5.17 11.97
C GLY A 662 16.62 -5.93 12.90
N GLN A 663 17.01 -7.11 13.38
CA GLN A 663 16.16 -8.00 14.19
C GLN A 663 16.53 -8.02 15.67
N ASN A 664 17.77 -7.68 16.04
CA ASN A 664 18.26 -7.70 17.41
C ASN A 664 18.60 -6.28 17.91
N THR A 665 17.69 -5.71 18.71
CA THR A 665 17.84 -4.36 19.27
C THR A 665 19.11 -4.20 20.12
N SER A 666 19.53 -5.24 20.85
CA SER A 666 20.76 -5.18 21.66
C SER A 666 21.99 -5.07 20.76
N LEU A 667 22.08 -5.92 19.74
CA LEU A 667 23.17 -5.90 18.77
C LEU A 667 23.21 -4.60 17.97
N PHE A 668 22.04 -4.06 17.60
CA PHE A 668 21.92 -2.75 17.00
C PHE A 668 22.53 -1.66 17.89
N ASN A 669 22.14 -1.63 19.17
CA ASN A 669 22.62 -0.63 20.12
C ASN A 669 24.11 -0.75 20.39
N GLU A 670 24.64 -1.97 20.47
CA GLU A 670 26.08 -2.23 20.63
C GLU A 670 26.87 -1.73 19.41
N ALA A 671 26.48 -2.13 18.20
CA ALA A 671 27.11 -1.68 16.95
C ALA A 671 27.01 -0.16 16.77
N PHE A 672 25.88 0.44 17.16
CA PHE A 672 25.69 1.89 17.10
C PHE A 672 26.58 2.61 18.11
N SER A 673 26.72 2.05 19.32
CA SER A 673 27.59 2.59 20.36
C SER A 673 29.06 2.51 19.96
N GLU A 674 29.49 1.40 19.34
CA GLU A 674 30.83 1.24 18.77
C GLU A 674 31.10 2.31 17.71
N TRP A 675 30.20 2.48 16.74
CA TRP A 675 30.32 3.49 15.70
C TRP A 675 30.33 4.91 16.26
N ASN A 676 29.51 5.19 17.27
CA ASN A 676 29.48 6.51 17.89
C ASN A 676 30.78 6.83 18.63
N ALA A 677 31.40 5.83 19.27
CA ALA A 677 32.64 5.99 20.02
C ALA A 677 33.90 6.02 19.13
N THR A 678 33.92 5.23 18.05
CA THR A 678 35.15 4.95 17.29
C THR A 678 35.04 5.23 15.80
N ARG A 679 33.82 5.41 15.28
CA ARG A 679 33.49 5.43 13.83
C ARG A 679 33.76 4.10 13.11
N LEU A 680 34.03 3.03 13.84
CA LEU A 680 34.19 1.67 13.33
C LEU A 680 32.89 0.87 13.46
N GLY A 681 32.96 -0.41 13.09
CA GLY A 681 31.85 -1.34 13.22
C GLY A 681 30.85 -1.26 12.06
N PRO A 682 29.78 -2.07 12.11
CA PRO A 682 28.88 -2.29 10.97
C PRO A 682 28.22 -1.02 10.36
N PHE A 683 28.02 0.04 11.15
CA PHE A 683 27.46 1.31 10.66
C PHE A 683 28.43 2.15 9.81
N GLY A 684 29.72 1.77 9.76
CA GLY A 684 30.70 2.32 8.84
C GLY A 684 30.64 1.73 7.43
N ALA A 685 29.70 0.83 7.15
CA ALA A 685 29.48 0.21 5.84
C ALA A 685 27.98 0.14 5.48
N ILE A 686 27.69 -0.31 4.25
CA ILE A 686 26.32 -0.40 3.71
C ILE A 686 25.90 -1.83 3.34
N GLY A 687 26.61 -2.85 3.82
CA GLY A 687 26.37 -4.25 3.44
C GLY A 687 26.99 -4.66 2.10
N VAL A 688 27.19 -3.72 1.18
CA VAL A 688 27.77 -3.97 -0.15
C VAL A 688 29.29 -4.02 -0.04
N THR A 689 29.92 -4.95 -0.76
CA THR A 689 31.38 -5.18 -0.68
C THR A 689 32.11 -4.78 -1.96
N HIS A 690 31.50 -5.09 -3.10
CA HIS A 690 32.05 -4.86 -4.43
C HIS A 690 30.94 -4.42 -5.38
N VAL A 691 31.33 -3.78 -6.48
CA VAL A 691 30.46 -3.49 -7.62
C VAL A 691 31.06 -4.12 -8.86
N GLY A 692 30.24 -4.78 -9.66
CA GLY A 692 30.59 -5.35 -10.95
C GLY A 692 29.85 -4.68 -12.09
N PHE A 693 30.52 -4.46 -13.21
CA PHE A 693 29.95 -3.89 -14.42
C PHE A 693 30.26 -4.78 -15.61
N PHE A 694 29.22 -5.16 -16.36
CA PHE A 694 29.35 -6.23 -17.35
C PHE A 694 28.63 -5.90 -18.64
N ARG A 695 29.08 -6.55 -19.71
CA ARG A 695 28.44 -6.51 -21.01
C ARG A 695 27.79 -7.87 -21.29
N LEU A 696 26.54 -7.84 -21.78
CA LEU A 696 25.92 -8.95 -22.49
C LEU A 696 26.78 -9.44 -23.66
N SER A 697 26.69 -10.75 -23.95
CA SER A 697 27.33 -11.37 -25.10
C SER A 697 26.68 -10.94 -26.42
N GLU A 698 27.41 -11.09 -27.53
CA GLU A 698 26.89 -10.80 -28.87
C GLU A 698 25.64 -11.63 -29.21
N GLU A 699 25.58 -12.89 -28.74
CA GLU A 699 24.42 -13.77 -28.90
C GLU A 699 23.14 -13.18 -28.27
N VAL A 700 23.25 -12.60 -27.06
CA VAL A 700 22.09 -11.99 -26.40
C VAL A 700 21.66 -10.69 -27.09
N LEU A 701 22.59 -10.01 -27.76
CA LEU A 701 22.33 -8.78 -28.50
C LEU A 701 21.93 -9.06 -29.97
N GLU A 702 21.82 -10.32 -30.38
CA GLU A 702 21.55 -10.65 -31.78
C GLU A 702 20.24 -10.02 -32.26
N GLY A 703 20.32 -9.29 -33.38
CA GLY A 703 19.16 -8.57 -33.95
C GLY A 703 18.79 -7.26 -33.25
N VAL A 704 19.53 -6.83 -32.22
CA VAL A 704 19.29 -5.57 -31.49
C VAL A 704 20.54 -4.70 -31.52
N ALA A 705 20.38 -3.41 -31.88
CA ALA A 705 21.47 -2.46 -31.77
C ALA A 705 21.90 -2.30 -30.30
N ASP A 706 23.21 -2.37 -30.07
CA ASP A 706 23.81 -2.20 -28.75
C ASP A 706 23.35 -0.86 -28.11
N PRO A 707 22.66 -0.90 -26.94
CA PRO A 707 22.16 0.30 -26.27
C PRO A 707 23.24 1.04 -25.45
N ALA A 708 24.41 0.45 -25.24
CA ALA A 708 25.51 1.05 -24.50
C ALA A 708 26.11 2.26 -25.25
N ALA A 709 26.76 3.19 -24.54
CA ALA A 709 27.33 4.37 -25.18
C ALA A 709 28.56 4.04 -26.06
N GLY A 710 29.26 2.97 -25.72
CA GLY A 710 30.41 2.45 -26.44
C GLY A 710 30.92 1.16 -25.79
N SER A 711 32.08 0.68 -26.23
CA SER A 711 32.64 -0.61 -25.80
C SER A 711 33.10 -0.63 -24.35
N ALA A 712 33.37 0.53 -23.73
CA ALA A 712 33.69 0.62 -22.30
C ALA A 712 32.43 0.74 -21.42
N THR A 713 31.26 1.02 -22.01
CA THR A 713 30.02 1.16 -21.24
C THR A 713 29.42 -0.22 -20.92
N PRO A 714 29.04 -0.49 -19.67
CA PRO A 714 28.39 -1.74 -19.31
C PRO A 714 26.91 -1.76 -19.72
N HIS A 715 26.40 -2.97 -19.93
CA HIS A 715 24.98 -3.21 -20.13
C HIS A 715 24.23 -3.27 -18.79
N TYR A 716 24.85 -3.89 -17.78
CA TYR A 716 24.28 -4.04 -16.46
C TYR A 716 25.36 -3.95 -15.37
N GLU A 717 24.93 -3.60 -14.17
CA GLU A 717 25.72 -3.58 -12.95
C GLU A 717 25.25 -4.66 -11.98
N MET A 718 26.13 -5.14 -11.12
CA MET A 718 25.85 -6.05 -10.01
C MET A 718 26.47 -5.50 -8.73
N LYS A 719 25.66 -5.35 -7.68
CA LYS A 719 26.12 -4.90 -6.36
C LYS A 719 26.05 -6.08 -5.39
N PHE A 720 27.22 -6.55 -4.95
CA PHE A 720 27.36 -7.76 -4.13
C PHE A 720 27.21 -7.44 -2.65
N THR A 721 26.11 -7.90 -2.04
CA THR A 721 25.70 -7.53 -0.68
C THR A 721 25.83 -8.73 0.25
N GLY A 722 26.64 -8.59 1.30
CA GLY A 722 26.78 -9.54 2.40
C GLY A 722 25.63 -9.42 3.39
N GLY A 723 24.42 -9.70 2.91
CA GLY A 723 23.17 -9.57 3.64
C GLY A 723 21.99 -9.45 2.69
N ARG A 724 20.87 -8.97 3.22
CA ARG A 724 19.58 -8.84 2.53
C ARG A 724 19.42 -7.44 1.95
N TYR A 725 18.73 -7.38 0.82
CA TYR A 725 18.34 -6.11 0.20
C TYR A 725 16.81 -6.04 0.08
N GLY A 726 16.18 -5.15 0.85
CA GLY A 726 14.73 -4.94 0.85
C GLY A 726 13.93 -5.88 1.78
N PRO A 727 12.59 -5.68 1.87
CA PRO A 727 11.71 -6.51 2.68
C PRO A 727 11.42 -7.85 1.98
N VAL A 728 11.58 -8.97 2.69
CA VAL A 728 11.15 -10.32 2.24
C VAL A 728 10.31 -10.95 3.36
N ASN A 729 9.32 -11.77 3.01
CA ASN A 729 8.38 -12.39 3.96
C ASN A 729 8.95 -13.65 4.66
N ALA A 730 10.27 -13.75 4.85
CA ALA A 730 10.92 -14.93 5.44
C ALA A 730 11.48 -14.61 6.84
N SER A 731 11.15 -15.44 7.81
CA SER A 731 11.27 -15.20 9.26
C SER A 731 12.54 -15.78 9.93
N SER A 732 13.57 -16.19 9.19
CA SER A 732 14.90 -16.52 9.74
C SER A 732 15.91 -16.87 8.64
N GLY A 733 17.20 -16.59 8.89
CA GLY A 733 18.33 -16.98 8.04
C GLY A 733 19.27 -15.83 7.68
N HIS A 734 20.48 -16.17 7.24
CA HIS A 734 21.44 -15.22 6.67
C HIS A 734 21.34 -15.23 5.15
N TYR A 735 21.55 -14.07 4.52
CA TYR A 735 21.38 -13.93 3.08
C TYR A 735 22.62 -13.35 2.38
N PHE A 736 22.67 -13.61 1.08
CA PHE A 736 23.52 -12.88 0.15
C PHE A 736 22.62 -12.36 -0.97
N ALA A 737 22.75 -11.09 -1.32
CA ALA A 737 21.95 -10.48 -2.37
C ALA A 737 22.85 -9.87 -3.45
N ILE A 738 22.40 -9.99 -4.69
CA ILE A 738 23.01 -9.30 -5.82
C ILE A 738 21.95 -8.36 -6.38
N ASN A 739 22.15 -7.06 -6.20
CA ASN A 739 21.29 -6.07 -6.86
C ASN A 739 21.83 -5.83 -8.27
N THR A 740 21.06 -6.27 -9.27
CA THR A 740 21.40 -6.16 -10.68
C THR A 740 20.62 -5.00 -11.30
N GLY A 741 21.33 -3.97 -11.74
CA GLY A 741 20.76 -2.78 -12.39
C GLY A 741 21.04 -2.76 -13.90
N VAL A 742 20.06 -2.37 -14.71
CA VAL A 742 20.24 -2.14 -16.14
C VAL A 742 20.86 -0.76 -16.35
N VAL A 743 22.11 -0.69 -16.81
CA VAL A 743 22.87 0.56 -16.97
C VAL A 743 22.59 1.22 -18.32
N SER A 744 22.32 0.42 -19.36
CA SER A 744 22.02 0.93 -20.70
C SER A 744 20.57 0.63 -21.11
N PRO A 745 19.55 1.19 -20.43
CA PRO A 745 18.15 0.95 -20.75
C PRO A 745 17.79 1.60 -22.09
N LYS A 746 17.02 0.90 -22.92
CA LYS A 746 16.43 1.46 -24.14
C LYS A 746 15.09 2.16 -23.87
N SER A 747 14.36 1.71 -22.86
CA SER A 747 13.08 2.30 -22.45
C SER A 747 13.24 3.76 -22.03
N ARG A 748 12.22 4.57 -22.30
CA ARG A 748 12.14 5.99 -21.91
C ARG A 748 10.80 6.28 -21.26
N GLY A 749 10.83 7.08 -20.20
CA GLY A 749 9.65 7.56 -19.47
C GLY A 749 9.40 9.05 -19.68
N SER A 750 8.43 9.54 -18.91
CA SER A 750 8.10 10.97 -18.86
C SER A 750 7.60 11.39 -17.47
N ILE A 751 7.89 12.63 -17.09
CA ILE A 751 7.34 13.36 -15.96
C ILE A 751 6.31 14.35 -16.50
N ILE A 752 5.09 14.26 -16.00
CA ILE A 752 3.97 15.13 -16.41
C ILE A 752 3.28 15.71 -15.17
N LEU A 753 2.62 16.86 -15.37
CA LEU A 753 1.68 17.39 -14.38
C LEU A 753 0.45 16.48 -14.33
N ASP A 754 -0.14 16.35 -13.14
CA ASP A 754 -1.41 15.65 -12.98
C ASP A 754 -2.54 16.46 -13.65
N PRO A 755 -3.28 15.90 -14.63
CA PRO A 755 -4.40 16.58 -15.25
C PRO A 755 -5.54 16.95 -14.30
N VAL A 756 -5.66 16.23 -13.18
CA VAL A 756 -6.72 16.43 -12.18
C VAL A 756 -6.28 17.45 -11.12
N ASN A 757 -4.97 17.51 -10.82
CA ASN A 757 -4.40 18.49 -9.90
C ASN A 757 -3.10 19.08 -10.46
N PRO A 758 -3.17 20.03 -11.40
CA PRO A 758 -1.99 20.64 -12.02
C PRO A 758 -1.09 21.39 -11.01
N THR A 759 -1.64 21.71 -9.83
CA THR A 759 -0.92 22.35 -8.72
C THR A 759 -0.27 21.36 -7.74
N GLY A 760 -0.61 20.07 -7.84
CA GLY A 760 -0.14 18.99 -6.97
C GLY A 760 1.25 18.45 -7.34
N PRO A 761 1.75 17.44 -6.61
CA PRO A 761 3.05 16.85 -6.90
C PRO A 761 3.09 16.18 -8.28
N ALA A 762 4.28 16.16 -8.90
CA ALA A 762 4.47 15.56 -10.22
C ALA A 762 4.12 14.07 -10.23
N THR A 763 3.50 13.59 -11.30
CA THR A 763 3.27 12.16 -11.50
C THR A 763 4.41 11.56 -12.31
N ASN A 764 5.02 10.49 -11.79
CA ASN A 764 6.02 9.73 -12.54
C ASN A 764 5.32 8.58 -13.25
N ARG A 765 5.43 8.52 -14.58
CA ARG A 765 5.05 7.33 -15.36
C ARG A 765 6.32 6.68 -15.90
N PRO A 766 7.04 5.88 -15.09
CA PRO A 766 7.99 4.95 -15.67
C PRO A 766 7.17 3.98 -16.53
N ARG A 767 7.50 3.87 -17.81
CA ARG A 767 7.04 2.74 -18.62
C ARG A 767 8.10 1.64 -18.48
N PRO A 768 7.96 0.66 -17.58
CA PRO A 768 8.63 -0.61 -17.77
C PRO A 768 7.89 -1.30 -18.92
N SER A 769 8.19 -0.91 -20.16
CA SER A 769 7.87 -1.77 -21.30
C SER A 769 8.82 -2.96 -21.21
N VAL A 770 8.25 -4.14 -20.93
CA VAL A 770 8.87 -5.43 -21.26
C VAL A 770 8.86 -5.58 -22.77
#